data_AF-A0A315V4X2-F1
#
_entry.id   AF-A0A315V4X2-F1
#
_cell.length_a   1.000
_cell.length_b   1.000
_cell.length_c   1.000
_cell.angle_alpha   90.00
_cell.angle_beta   90.00
_cell.angle_gamma   90.00
#
_symmetry.space_group_name_H-M   'P 1'
#
loop_
_entity.id
_entity.type
_entity.pdbx_description
1 polymer ?
#
loop_
_entity_poly.entity_id
_entity_poly.type
_entity_poly.pdbx_seq_one_letter_code
_entity_poly.pdbx_strand_id
1 'polypeptide(L)'
;MTSLTAKDKDTVKAFWGKISPKAAAIGADALGRMLVVYPQTKTYFSHWKDLSPGSGPVKKHGATVMTGVADAVAKIDDLTAGLLTLSELHAFKLRVDPANFKILAHNILLVLAISFPNDFTPEVHVAMDKFLAVWTDAERTAISTLWSNIDVGEIGPQALARLLVVFPWTQRYFPTFGDLSTPAAIAANPKVAQHGKTVMGGLETAVKNMDNIKNAYAKLSVMHSEKLHVDPDNFRVLAECITVVVAAKFGPSVFTAGFQEAWQKFLAVVVSALGRQALIVYPWIERYFGSFGDIFTTTAILNNPKLAALGKVVLSALDTAVKNIDNFKAMYASLSRQHYEKIKVDPDNFRLLAECITITIACKLRAELSPQVQATWQKFLSAVMSLTAKDKETVKAFWAKVVPKAEDIGQDALSRMLAVYPQTKTYFSHWKDMSPGSAPVKKHGATVMGGVADAVSKIDDLTSGLLNLSELHAFTLRVDPANFKILAHNILVVFAIKFPSEFTPEVHVAVDKFLAAVARALSENLTAKDKDTVRTFWAKISANAEDIGTDALSRMLVVYPQTKTYFSHWKDLSPGSAPVKKHGATVMAGVGDAVAKIDDLRAGLLSLSELHAFTLRVDPANFKVLSHNILVVLAIMFPRDFTPEVHVAMDKFLSAVALALSEKQSQGQILQELVNGDMDLWGEKSPQ
;
A
#
# COMPACT_ATOMS: atom_id res chain seq x y z
N MET A 1 8.26 12.06 7.79
CA MET A 1 8.62 13.40 7.30
C MET A 1 9.89 13.89 8.00
N THR A 2 10.47 15.01 7.58
CA THR A 2 11.62 15.69 8.22
C THR A 2 11.20 17.08 8.69
N SER A 3 11.80 17.55 9.77
CA SER A 3 11.77 18.92 10.25
C SER A 3 12.14 19.84 9.11
N LEU A 4 11.51 21.02 9.09
CA LEU A 4 11.88 22.05 8.15
C LEU A 4 13.33 22.46 8.42
N THR A 5 14.20 22.21 7.45
CA THR A 5 15.55 22.80 7.46
C THR A 5 15.45 24.32 7.36
N ALA A 6 16.52 25.06 7.69
CA ALA A 6 16.53 26.51 7.48
C ALA A 6 16.12 26.89 6.04
N LYS A 7 16.64 26.14 5.05
CA LYS A 7 16.26 26.28 3.64
C LYS A 7 14.78 25.99 3.39
N ASP A 8 14.22 24.95 4.00
CA ASP A 8 12.78 24.66 3.86
C ASP A 8 11.93 25.80 4.46
N LYS A 9 12.32 26.31 5.64
CA LYS A 9 11.63 27.43 6.31
C LYS A 9 11.66 28.70 5.46
N ASP A 10 12.81 29.04 4.91
CA ASP A 10 12.97 30.21 4.03
C ASP A 10 12.15 30.03 2.74
N THR A 11 12.15 28.82 2.17
CA THR A 11 11.35 28.49 0.99
C THR A 11 9.85 28.63 1.27
N VAL A 12 9.38 28.13 2.42
CA VAL A 12 7.97 28.27 2.85
C VAL A 12 7.61 29.74 3.10
N LYS A 13 8.45 30.50 3.81
CA LYS A 13 8.24 31.94 4.05
C LYS A 13 8.18 32.73 2.74
N ALA A 14 9.12 32.48 1.82
CA ALA A 14 9.17 33.16 0.53
C ALA A 14 7.96 32.81 -0.36
N PHE A 15 7.58 31.54 -0.43
CA PHE A 15 6.40 31.12 -1.20
C PHE A 15 5.10 31.63 -0.56
N TRP A 16 5.00 31.62 0.77
CA TRP A 16 3.86 32.20 1.51
C TRP A 16 3.64 33.67 1.16
N GLY A 17 4.72 34.46 1.05
CA GLY A 17 4.65 35.85 0.62
C GLY A 17 3.96 36.04 -0.74
N LYS A 18 4.09 35.08 -1.66
CA LYS A 18 3.44 35.10 -2.99
C LYS A 18 1.98 34.68 -2.95
N ILE A 19 1.63 33.71 -2.10
CA ILE A 19 0.28 33.11 -2.10
C ILE A 19 -0.68 33.77 -1.11
N SER A 20 -0.17 34.47 -0.09
CA SER A 20 -0.99 35.06 0.99
C SER A 20 -2.11 35.99 0.49
N PRO A 21 -1.96 36.79 -0.60
CA PRO A 21 -3.06 37.60 -1.12
C PRO A 21 -4.25 36.78 -1.66
N LYS A 22 -4.03 35.51 -2.00
CA LYS A 22 -5.06 34.58 -2.49
C LYS A 22 -5.40 33.48 -1.48
N ALA A 23 -4.88 33.55 -0.26
CA ALA A 23 -5.01 32.51 0.76
C ALA A 23 -6.47 32.05 0.96
N ALA A 24 -7.42 32.98 1.08
CA ALA A 24 -8.83 32.62 1.27
C ALA A 24 -9.42 31.82 0.08
N ALA A 25 -9.06 32.17 -1.16
CA ALA A 25 -9.52 31.47 -2.35
C ALA A 25 -8.88 30.08 -2.47
N ILE A 26 -7.59 29.97 -2.14
CA ILE A 26 -6.85 28.69 -2.09
C ILE A 26 -7.51 27.74 -1.08
N GLY A 27 -7.80 28.24 0.12
CA GLY A 27 -8.46 27.47 1.16
C GLY A 27 -9.87 27.03 0.76
N ALA A 28 -10.62 27.90 0.10
CA ALA A 28 -11.96 27.58 -0.39
C ALA A 28 -11.95 26.47 -1.46
N ASP A 29 -11.04 26.54 -2.43
CA ASP A 29 -10.90 25.51 -3.46
C ASP A 29 -10.35 24.20 -2.86
N ALA A 30 -9.35 24.28 -1.98
CA ALA A 30 -8.77 23.10 -1.34
C ALA A 30 -9.80 22.34 -0.50
N LEU A 31 -10.61 23.08 0.29
CA LEU A 31 -11.70 22.49 1.05
C LEU A 31 -12.83 21.97 0.13
N GLY A 32 -13.17 22.69 -0.94
CA GLY A 32 -14.15 22.23 -1.93
C GLY A 32 -13.73 20.92 -2.61
N ARG A 33 -12.46 20.82 -3.02
CA ARG A 33 -11.86 19.59 -3.58
C ARG A 33 -11.85 18.47 -2.56
N MET A 34 -11.45 18.75 -1.33
CA MET A 34 -11.51 17.79 -0.24
C MET A 34 -12.93 17.22 -0.10
N LEU A 35 -13.96 18.07 -0.09
CA LEU A 35 -15.35 17.62 0.06
C LEU A 35 -15.86 16.82 -1.15
N VAL A 36 -15.38 17.07 -2.38
CA VAL A 36 -15.86 16.33 -3.55
C VAL A 36 -15.08 15.05 -3.81
N VAL A 37 -13.74 15.14 -3.79
CA VAL A 37 -12.83 14.03 -4.09
C VAL A 37 -12.82 13.04 -2.93
N TYR A 38 -12.98 13.55 -1.70
CA TYR A 38 -13.01 12.78 -0.48
C TYR A 38 -14.37 13.00 0.22
N PRO A 39 -15.49 12.47 -0.32
CA PRO A 39 -16.85 12.80 0.12
C PRO A 39 -17.18 12.44 1.57
N GLN A 40 -16.75 11.28 2.03
CA GLN A 40 -16.06 11.04 3.31
C GLN A 40 -15.89 12.19 4.32
N THR A 41 -15.26 13.30 3.92
CA THR A 41 -14.94 14.44 4.79
C THR A 41 -16.15 15.33 5.07
N LYS A 42 -17.23 15.20 4.31
CA LYS A 42 -18.48 15.94 4.49
C LYS A 42 -19.16 15.67 5.83
N THR A 43 -18.90 14.52 6.45
CA THR A 43 -19.51 14.14 7.74
C THR A 43 -19.18 15.12 8.86
N TYR A 44 -17.99 15.73 8.85
CA TYR A 44 -17.55 16.75 9.81
C TYR A 44 -18.28 18.10 9.63
N PHE A 45 -18.94 18.29 8.50
CA PHE A 45 -19.61 19.53 8.13
C PHE A 45 -21.12 19.32 7.94
N SER A 46 -21.68 18.28 8.57
CA SER A 46 -23.12 17.94 8.53
C SER A 46 -24.05 19.07 9.00
N HIS A 47 -23.51 20.03 9.76
CA HIS A 47 -24.23 21.24 10.18
C HIS A 47 -24.34 22.31 9.07
N TRP A 48 -23.61 22.18 7.96
CA TRP A 48 -23.76 23.06 6.80
C TRP A 48 -24.81 22.52 5.85
N LYS A 49 -25.76 23.39 5.50
CA LYS A 49 -26.84 23.08 4.55
C LYS A 49 -26.35 22.91 3.12
N ASP A 50 -25.21 23.53 2.77
CA ASP A 50 -24.61 23.47 1.45
C ASP A 50 -23.10 23.19 1.59
N LEU A 51 -22.68 22.06 1.03
CA LEU A 51 -21.32 21.54 1.02
C LEU A 51 -20.70 21.55 -0.37
N SER A 52 -21.38 22.19 -1.34
CA SER A 52 -20.88 22.29 -2.70
C SER A 52 -19.61 23.14 -2.76
N PRO A 53 -18.68 22.84 -3.69
CA PRO A 53 -17.55 23.71 -3.97
C PRO A 53 -18.02 25.14 -4.25
N GLY A 54 -17.42 26.12 -3.58
CA GLY A 54 -17.76 27.54 -3.77
C GLY A 54 -18.98 28.04 -3.00
N SER A 55 -19.66 27.18 -2.24
CA SER A 55 -20.71 27.60 -1.29
C SER A 55 -20.16 28.55 -0.22
N GLY A 56 -21.05 29.38 0.35
CA GLY A 56 -20.69 30.33 1.40
C GLY A 56 -20.00 29.69 2.62
N PRO A 57 -20.52 28.59 3.19
CA PRO A 57 -19.88 27.90 4.30
C PRO A 57 -18.48 27.35 3.96
N VAL A 58 -18.33 26.71 2.80
CA VAL A 58 -17.04 26.16 2.34
C VAL A 58 -16.01 27.28 2.13
N LYS A 59 -16.40 28.39 1.50
CA LYS A 59 -15.52 29.57 1.33
C LYS A 59 -15.07 30.13 2.68
N LYS A 60 -16.01 30.31 3.62
CA LYS A 60 -15.71 30.87 4.94
C LYS A 60 -14.75 29.99 5.72
N HIS A 61 -15.00 28.69 5.78
CA HIS A 61 -14.14 27.78 6.52
C HIS A 61 -12.79 27.55 5.85
N GLY A 62 -12.76 27.47 4.52
CA GLY A 62 -11.51 27.43 3.75
C GLY A 62 -10.61 28.64 4.07
N ALA A 63 -11.20 29.83 4.20
CA ALA A 63 -10.46 31.01 4.64
C ALA A 63 -9.92 30.85 6.08
N THR A 64 -10.72 30.32 7.01
CA THR A 64 -10.29 30.03 8.39
C THR A 64 -9.11 29.06 8.44
N VAL A 65 -9.14 27.99 7.63
CA VAL A 65 -8.02 27.03 7.52
C VAL A 65 -6.74 27.78 7.12
N MET A 66 -6.83 28.64 6.11
CA MET A 66 -5.65 29.35 5.61
C MET A 66 -5.17 30.46 6.55
N THR A 67 -6.01 30.99 7.44
CA THR A 67 -5.56 31.79 8.58
C THR A 67 -4.69 30.97 9.53
N GLY A 68 -5.11 29.73 9.85
CA GLY A 68 -4.28 28.83 10.66
C GLY A 68 -2.95 28.49 10.00
N VAL A 69 -2.94 28.31 8.67
CA VAL A 69 -1.69 28.14 7.90
C VAL A 69 -0.82 29.40 7.97
N ALA A 70 -1.42 30.60 7.90
CA ALA A 70 -0.70 31.86 8.03
C ALA A 70 -0.01 31.98 9.40
N ASP A 71 -0.73 31.65 10.47
CA ASP A 71 -0.19 31.64 11.83
C ASP A 71 0.97 30.64 11.96
N ALA A 72 0.82 29.46 11.37
CA ALA A 72 1.88 28.46 11.31
C ALA A 72 3.13 28.97 10.57
N VAL A 73 2.97 29.67 9.44
CA VAL A 73 4.12 30.27 8.73
C VAL A 73 4.79 31.37 9.57
N ALA A 74 4.01 32.20 10.27
CA ALA A 74 4.55 33.25 11.14
C ALA A 74 5.36 32.67 12.30
N LYS A 75 4.97 31.49 12.80
CA LYS A 75 5.61 30.77 13.92
C LYS A 75 6.47 29.60 13.46
N ILE A 76 6.94 29.60 12.20
CA ILE A 76 7.63 28.44 11.61
C ILE A 76 8.92 28.02 12.35
N ASP A 77 9.47 28.91 13.17
CA ASP A 77 10.65 28.65 13.99
C ASP A 77 10.34 27.92 15.31
N ASP A 78 9.09 28.01 15.79
CA ASP A 78 8.56 27.29 16.95
C ASP A 78 7.06 26.99 16.75
N LEU A 79 6.78 26.04 15.85
CA LEU A 79 5.42 25.64 15.51
C LEU A 79 4.68 25.03 16.72
N THR A 80 5.44 24.35 17.59
CA THR A 80 4.92 23.66 18.77
C THR A 80 4.27 24.65 19.73
N ALA A 81 5.02 25.65 20.23
CA ALA A 81 4.45 26.65 21.10
C ALA A 81 3.44 27.54 20.37
N GLY A 82 3.71 27.85 19.10
CA GLY A 82 2.92 28.78 18.31
C GLY A 82 1.49 28.31 17.98
N LEU A 83 1.26 26.99 17.89
CA LEU A 83 -0.03 26.40 17.47
C LEU A 83 -0.72 25.61 18.59
N LEU A 84 -0.18 25.59 19.81
CA LEU A 84 -0.69 24.80 20.93
C LEU A 84 -2.21 24.93 21.12
N THR A 85 -2.73 26.16 21.17
CA THR A 85 -4.17 26.40 21.35
C THR A 85 -5.04 25.89 20.20
N LEU A 86 -4.54 25.99 18.95
CA LEU A 86 -5.24 25.47 17.77
C LEU A 86 -5.21 23.93 17.74
N SER A 87 -4.08 23.35 18.16
CA SER A 87 -3.87 21.93 18.32
C SER A 87 -4.83 21.35 19.37
N GLU A 88 -4.90 21.95 20.56
CA GLU A 88 -5.81 21.55 21.64
C GLU A 88 -7.28 21.66 21.23
N LEU A 89 -7.65 22.72 20.51
CA LEU A 89 -9.00 22.90 19.98
C LEU A 89 -9.39 21.74 19.06
N HIS A 90 -8.53 21.36 18.11
CA HIS A 90 -8.81 20.27 17.17
C HIS A 90 -8.77 18.89 17.85
N ALA A 91 -7.80 18.66 18.73
CA ALA A 91 -7.61 17.39 19.41
C ALA A 91 -8.71 17.10 20.45
N PHE A 92 -9.05 18.06 21.30
CA PHE A 92 -9.89 17.80 22.48
C PHE A 92 -11.33 18.28 22.33
N LYS A 93 -11.58 19.35 21.57
CA LYS A 93 -12.93 19.94 21.44
C LYS A 93 -13.63 19.55 20.15
N LEU A 94 -12.99 19.77 19.01
CA LEU A 94 -13.58 19.50 17.70
C LEU A 94 -13.42 18.04 17.29
N ARG A 95 -12.45 17.33 17.89
CA ARG A 95 -12.14 15.91 17.62
C ARG A 95 -12.02 15.62 16.12
N VAL A 96 -11.44 16.58 15.40
CA VAL A 96 -11.22 16.46 13.95
C VAL A 96 -10.12 15.44 13.75
N ASP A 97 -10.43 14.42 12.94
CA ASP A 97 -9.53 13.29 12.79
C ASP A 97 -8.21 13.68 12.09
N PRO A 98 -7.05 13.31 12.66
CA PRO A 98 -5.74 13.70 12.14
C PRO A 98 -5.48 13.38 10.67
N ALA A 99 -6.02 12.30 10.09
CA ALA A 99 -5.75 12.03 8.67
C ALA A 99 -6.48 12.98 7.72
N ASN A 100 -7.55 13.65 8.16
CA ASN A 100 -8.20 14.68 7.35
C ASN A 100 -7.29 15.90 7.14
N PHE A 101 -6.36 16.18 8.06
CA PHE A 101 -5.35 17.22 7.83
C PHE A 101 -4.38 16.81 6.72
N LYS A 102 -4.06 15.52 6.57
CA LYS A 102 -3.24 15.04 5.43
C LYS A 102 -3.98 15.16 4.11
N ILE A 103 -5.27 14.83 4.09
CA ILE A 103 -6.13 15.02 2.91
C ILE A 103 -6.23 16.51 2.56
N LEU A 104 -6.50 17.36 3.55
CA LEU A 104 -6.59 18.79 3.35
C LEU A 104 -5.24 19.37 2.91
N ALA A 105 -4.13 18.95 3.51
CA ALA A 105 -2.78 19.32 3.11
C ALA A 105 -2.49 18.95 1.66
N HIS A 106 -2.84 17.73 1.24
CA HIS A 106 -2.71 17.29 -0.14
C HIS A 106 -3.54 18.17 -1.10
N ASN A 107 -4.80 18.49 -0.75
CA ASN A 107 -5.64 19.37 -1.57
C ASN A 107 -5.11 20.82 -1.59
N ILE A 108 -4.52 21.31 -0.49
CA ILE A 108 -3.84 22.61 -0.46
C ILE A 108 -2.66 22.58 -1.43
N LEU A 109 -1.77 21.57 -1.36
CA LEU A 109 -0.65 21.43 -2.30
C LEU A 109 -1.11 21.39 -3.77
N LEU A 110 -2.20 20.67 -4.05
CA LEU A 110 -2.79 20.59 -5.38
C LEU A 110 -3.28 21.95 -5.88
N VAL A 111 -4.01 22.69 -5.06
CA VAL A 111 -4.52 24.02 -5.42
C VAL A 111 -3.39 25.04 -5.56
N LEU A 112 -2.34 24.93 -4.74
CA LEU A 112 -1.13 25.74 -4.87
C LEU A 112 -0.45 25.47 -6.22
N ALA A 113 -0.34 24.21 -6.63
CA ALA A 113 0.19 23.81 -7.92
C ALA A 113 -0.65 24.35 -9.10
N ILE A 114 -1.99 24.30 -8.99
CA ILE A 114 -2.93 24.83 -10.00
C ILE A 114 -2.84 26.36 -10.10
N SER A 115 -2.79 27.04 -8.95
CA SER A 115 -2.93 28.49 -8.85
C SER A 115 -1.62 29.24 -9.08
N PHE A 116 -0.49 28.60 -8.79
CA PHE A 116 0.86 29.17 -8.88
C PHE A 116 1.82 28.23 -9.61
N PRO A 117 1.50 27.72 -10.81
CA PRO A 117 2.27 26.65 -11.46
C PRO A 117 3.72 27.04 -11.79
N ASN A 118 3.99 28.34 -11.96
CA ASN A 118 5.34 28.83 -12.24
C ASN A 118 6.19 29.02 -10.97
N ASP A 119 5.54 29.25 -9.82
CA ASP A 119 6.20 29.48 -8.54
C ASP A 119 6.23 28.21 -7.67
N PHE A 120 5.35 27.24 -7.93
CA PHE A 120 5.28 25.95 -7.24
C PHE A 120 6.31 24.98 -7.81
N THR A 121 7.59 25.33 -7.65
CA THR A 121 8.70 24.46 -8.08
C THR A 121 8.74 23.18 -7.23
N PRO A 122 9.45 22.13 -7.67
CA PRO A 122 9.60 20.91 -6.89
C PRO A 122 10.23 21.14 -5.51
N GLU A 123 11.15 22.09 -5.39
CA GLU A 123 11.71 22.52 -4.10
C GLU A 123 10.63 23.12 -3.20
N VAL A 124 9.77 23.99 -3.74
CA VAL A 124 8.62 24.56 -3.02
C VAL A 124 7.63 23.48 -2.61
N HIS A 125 7.32 22.54 -3.50
CA HIS A 125 6.42 21.42 -3.21
C HIS A 125 6.96 20.59 -2.04
N VAL A 126 8.23 20.18 -2.07
CA VAL A 126 8.84 19.40 -0.99
C VAL A 126 8.85 20.18 0.33
N ALA A 127 9.18 21.47 0.30
CA ALA A 127 9.20 22.29 1.51
C ALA A 127 7.79 22.47 2.12
N MET A 128 6.78 22.70 1.27
CA MET A 128 5.40 22.89 1.70
C MET A 128 4.76 21.57 2.19
N ASP A 129 5.07 20.45 1.55
CA ASP A 129 4.62 19.11 1.99
C ASP A 129 5.17 18.77 3.38
N LYS A 130 6.45 19.06 3.64
CA LYS A 130 7.04 18.92 4.98
C LYS A 130 6.34 19.81 6.02
N PHE A 131 6.06 21.07 5.67
CA PHE A 131 5.45 22.04 6.56
C PHE A 131 4.02 21.65 6.96
N LEU A 132 3.25 21.09 6.02
CA LEU A 132 1.87 20.67 6.28
C LEU A 132 1.76 19.30 6.98
N ALA A 133 2.88 18.62 7.24
CA ALA A 133 2.90 17.24 7.75
C ALA A 133 3.50 17.06 9.15
N VAL A 134 3.60 18.12 9.95
CA VAL A 134 4.23 18.14 11.29
C VAL A 134 3.45 17.29 12.33
N TRP A 135 4.15 16.67 13.27
CA TRP A 135 3.56 15.93 14.40
C TRP A 135 2.78 16.84 15.34
N THR A 136 1.62 16.40 15.83
CA THR A 136 0.91 17.10 16.93
C THR A 136 1.57 16.80 18.28
N ASP A 137 1.39 17.68 19.27
CA ASP A 137 1.92 17.46 20.62
C ASP A 137 1.29 16.25 21.32
N ALA A 138 0.01 15.99 21.05
CA ALA A 138 -0.68 14.80 21.50
C ALA A 138 -0.02 13.52 20.96
N GLU A 139 0.34 13.50 19.67
CA GLU A 139 1.06 12.38 19.06
C GLU A 139 2.46 12.20 19.67
N ARG A 140 3.22 13.28 19.86
CA ARG A 140 4.56 13.23 20.48
C ARG A 140 4.50 12.68 21.90
N THR A 141 3.51 13.15 22.67
CA THR A 141 3.28 12.73 24.05
C THR A 141 2.87 11.27 24.09
N ALA A 142 1.94 10.85 23.23
CA ALA A 142 1.52 9.45 23.14
C ALA A 142 2.70 8.53 22.77
N ILE A 143 3.51 8.89 21.77
CA ILE A 143 4.68 8.11 21.35
C ILE A 143 5.70 8.02 22.48
N SER A 144 6.03 9.15 23.12
CA SER A 144 7.02 9.19 24.21
C SER A 144 6.56 8.42 25.44
N THR A 145 5.27 8.54 25.79
CA THR A 145 4.66 7.84 26.93
C THR A 145 4.59 6.34 26.69
N LEU A 146 4.20 5.90 25.49
CA LEU A 146 4.21 4.49 25.17
C LEU A 146 5.65 3.94 25.19
N TRP A 147 6.59 4.68 24.60
CA TRP A 147 7.99 4.29 24.55
C TRP A 147 8.64 4.17 25.93
N SER A 148 8.34 5.08 26.87
CA SER A 148 8.91 5.00 28.22
C SER A 148 8.46 3.78 29.02
N ASN A 149 7.34 3.15 28.63
CA ASN A 149 6.85 1.91 29.23
C ASN A 149 7.38 0.65 28.52
N ILE A 150 8.03 0.76 27.36
CA ILE A 150 8.56 -0.37 26.59
C ILE A 150 9.87 -0.85 27.21
N ASP A 151 9.89 -2.11 27.66
CA ASP A 151 11.13 -2.83 27.90
C ASP A 151 11.71 -3.33 26.57
N VAL A 152 12.79 -2.70 26.12
CA VAL A 152 13.50 -3.04 24.89
C VAL A 152 14.07 -4.47 24.90
N GLY A 153 14.39 -4.98 26.09
CA GLY A 153 14.90 -6.33 26.32
C GLY A 153 13.83 -7.41 26.25
N GLU A 154 12.56 -7.04 26.33
CA GLU A 154 11.42 -7.94 26.21
C GLU A 154 10.75 -7.81 24.83
N ILE A 155 10.35 -6.60 24.45
CA ILE A 155 9.57 -6.34 23.23
C ILE A 155 10.38 -6.58 21.97
N GLY A 156 11.66 -6.19 21.96
CA GLY A 156 12.54 -6.39 20.82
C GLY A 156 12.69 -7.86 20.42
N PRO A 157 13.14 -8.74 21.33
CA PRO A 157 13.20 -10.18 21.07
C PRO A 157 11.88 -10.78 20.61
N GLN A 158 10.76 -10.45 21.28
CA GLN A 158 9.45 -10.98 20.92
C GLN A 158 9.01 -10.54 19.52
N ALA A 159 9.22 -9.27 19.16
CA ALA A 159 8.87 -8.75 17.85
C ALA A 159 9.71 -9.37 16.72
N LEU A 160 11.03 -9.53 16.93
CA LEU A 160 11.88 -10.16 15.93
C LEU A 160 11.59 -11.66 15.81
N ALA A 161 11.36 -12.36 16.92
CA ALA A 161 10.94 -13.77 16.86
C ALA A 161 9.61 -13.93 16.11
N ARG A 162 8.63 -13.05 16.38
CA ARG A 162 7.34 -13.04 15.67
C ARG A 162 7.52 -12.75 14.17
N LEU A 163 8.38 -11.80 13.78
CA LEU A 163 8.72 -11.56 12.37
C LEU A 163 9.24 -12.84 11.69
N LEU A 164 10.20 -13.51 12.32
CA LEU A 164 10.85 -14.68 11.73
C LEU A 164 9.91 -15.90 11.63
N VAL A 165 8.89 -16.00 12.48
CA VAL A 165 7.88 -17.07 12.39
C VAL A 165 6.77 -16.71 11.41
N VAL A 166 6.24 -15.49 11.50
CA VAL A 166 5.07 -15.07 10.71
C VAL A 166 5.44 -14.85 9.25
N PHE A 167 6.63 -14.30 9.03
CA PHE A 167 7.16 -13.96 7.72
C PHE A 167 8.47 -14.72 7.50
N PRO A 168 8.42 -16.05 7.32
CA PRO A 168 9.59 -16.93 7.39
C PRO A 168 10.66 -16.63 6.32
N TRP A 169 10.28 -15.97 5.23
CA TRP A 169 11.24 -15.51 4.23
C TRP A 169 12.25 -14.48 4.79
N THR A 170 11.91 -13.78 5.88
CA THR A 170 12.82 -12.82 6.52
C THR A 170 14.01 -13.49 7.20
N GLN A 171 13.94 -14.80 7.50
CA GLN A 171 15.04 -15.56 8.10
C GLN A 171 16.30 -15.56 7.24
N ARG A 172 16.17 -15.41 5.91
CA ARG A 172 17.29 -15.38 4.96
C ARG A 172 18.28 -14.23 5.21
N TYR A 173 17.82 -13.15 5.85
CA TYR A 173 18.69 -12.02 6.22
C TYR A 173 19.58 -12.31 7.42
N PHE A 174 19.39 -13.45 8.08
CA PHE A 174 20.06 -13.81 9.33
C PHE A 174 20.83 -15.14 9.24
N PRO A 175 21.67 -15.37 8.20
CA PRO A 175 22.33 -16.67 7.99
C PRO A 175 23.32 -17.02 9.12
N THR A 176 23.79 -16.03 9.87
CA THR A 176 24.71 -16.22 10.99
C THR A 176 24.01 -16.47 12.32
N PHE A 177 22.67 -16.46 12.36
CA PHE A 177 21.92 -16.59 13.61
C PHE A 177 21.85 -18.03 14.10
N GLY A 178 22.27 -19.01 13.30
CA GLY A 178 22.21 -20.42 13.67
C GLY A 178 20.84 -21.00 13.34
N ASP A 179 20.32 -21.85 14.22
CA ASP A 179 19.04 -22.52 13.97
C ASP A 179 17.86 -21.54 14.10
N LEU A 180 17.12 -21.39 12.99
CA LEU A 180 15.85 -20.66 12.87
C LEU A 180 14.76 -21.56 12.26
N SER A 181 14.96 -22.88 12.27
CA SER A 181 14.11 -23.84 11.55
C SER A 181 12.71 -23.97 12.14
N THR A 182 12.58 -23.77 13.46
CA THR A 182 11.32 -23.90 14.22
C THR A 182 11.04 -22.66 15.09
N PRO A 183 9.77 -22.39 15.44
CA PRO A 183 9.43 -21.29 16.35
C PRO A 183 10.12 -21.39 17.71
N ALA A 184 10.25 -22.60 18.27
CA ALA A 184 10.96 -22.83 19.52
C ALA A 184 12.45 -22.48 19.40
N ALA A 185 13.11 -22.89 18.31
CA ALA A 185 14.51 -22.54 18.04
C ALA A 185 14.68 -21.02 17.90
N ILE A 186 13.79 -20.35 17.15
CA ILE A 186 13.80 -18.89 16.99
C ILE A 186 13.64 -18.18 18.33
N ALA A 187 12.66 -18.58 19.15
CA ALA A 187 12.38 -17.95 20.43
C ALA A 187 13.52 -18.13 21.44
N ALA A 188 14.20 -19.28 21.43
CA ALA A 188 15.34 -19.56 22.29
C ALA A 188 16.66 -18.96 21.77
N ASN A 189 16.68 -18.37 20.58
CA ASN A 189 17.92 -17.96 19.93
C ASN A 189 18.48 -16.64 20.53
N PRO A 190 19.68 -16.67 21.14
CA PRO A 190 20.25 -15.49 21.78
C PRO A 190 20.62 -14.37 20.78
N LYS A 191 20.90 -14.71 19.51
CA LYS A 191 21.19 -13.72 18.46
C LYS A 191 19.92 -13.04 17.99
N VAL A 192 18.79 -13.75 17.92
CA VAL A 192 17.46 -13.15 17.71
C VAL A 192 17.16 -12.18 18.84
N ALA A 193 17.33 -12.60 20.10
CA ALA A 193 17.10 -11.71 21.24
C ALA A 193 18.00 -10.47 21.20
N GLN A 194 19.29 -10.65 20.93
CA GLN A 194 20.23 -9.52 20.87
C GLN A 194 19.91 -8.56 19.73
N HIS A 195 19.58 -9.07 18.54
CA HIS A 195 19.24 -8.22 17.41
C HIS A 195 17.90 -7.52 17.60
N GLY A 196 16.93 -8.18 18.24
CA GLY A 196 15.68 -7.55 18.65
C GLY A 196 15.92 -6.31 19.54
N LYS A 197 16.86 -6.39 20.49
CA LYS A 197 17.28 -5.23 21.29
C LYS A 197 17.91 -4.14 20.42
N THR A 198 18.76 -4.51 19.46
CA THR A 198 19.36 -3.55 18.51
C THR A 198 18.30 -2.82 17.68
N VAL A 199 17.27 -3.52 17.20
CA VAL A 199 16.14 -2.93 16.47
C VAL A 199 15.43 -1.89 17.36
N MET A 200 15.15 -2.23 18.62
CA MET A 200 14.51 -1.30 19.56
C MET A 200 15.40 -0.10 19.89
N GLY A 201 16.73 -0.26 19.99
CA GLY A 201 17.65 0.88 20.11
C GLY A 201 17.64 1.80 18.86
N GLY A 202 17.43 1.20 17.68
CA GLY A 202 17.14 1.95 16.45
C GLY A 202 15.87 2.80 16.61
N LEU A 203 14.77 2.20 17.07
CA LEU A 203 13.53 2.93 17.33
C LEU A 203 13.68 4.01 18.41
N GLU A 204 14.47 3.78 19.46
CA GLU A 204 14.77 4.79 20.48
C GLU A 204 15.41 6.03 19.85
N THR A 205 16.30 5.83 18.87
CA THR A 205 16.89 6.92 18.10
C THR A 205 15.83 7.71 17.34
N ALA A 206 14.81 7.05 16.78
CA ALA A 206 13.69 7.75 16.13
C ALA A 206 12.81 8.50 17.13
N VAL A 207 12.51 7.92 18.29
CA VAL A 207 11.73 8.61 19.35
C VAL A 207 12.46 9.87 19.82
N LYS A 208 13.77 9.81 20.04
CA LYS A 208 14.60 10.97 20.41
C LYS A 208 14.72 12.02 19.30
N ASN A 209 14.43 11.65 18.06
CA ASN A 209 14.57 12.50 16.89
C ASN A 209 13.29 12.54 16.06
N MET A 210 12.09 12.58 16.69
CA MET A 210 10.81 12.51 15.98
C MET A 210 10.69 13.52 14.83
N ASP A 211 11.24 14.72 15.02
CA ASP A 211 11.28 15.75 13.97
C ASP A 211 12.33 15.46 12.90
N ASN A 212 13.35 14.68 13.16
CA ASN A 212 14.50 14.51 12.28
C ASN A 212 14.83 13.04 11.95
N ILE A 213 13.84 12.13 12.03
CA ILE A 213 14.04 10.67 11.89
C ILE A 213 14.83 10.33 10.62
N LYS A 214 14.48 10.93 9.46
CA LYS A 214 15.16 10.60 8.19
C LYS A 214 16.67 10.89 8.22
N ASN A 215 17.09 11.99 8.85
CA ASN A 215 18.52 12.32 8.94
C ASN A 215 19.20 11.49 10.04
N ALA A 216 18.52 11.27 11.17
CA ALA A 216 19.01 10.38 12.22
C ALA A 216 19.27 8.96 11.69
N TYR A 217 18.46 8.50 10.74
CA TYR A 217 18.59 7.19 10.10
C TYR A 217 19.41 7.17 8.83
N ALA A 218 20.02 8.27 8.38
CA ALA A 218 20.71 8.32 7.08
C ALA A 218 21.75 7.19 6.94
N LYS A 219 22.64 7.02 7.93
CA LYS A 219 23.64 5.94 7.94
C LYS A 219 23.02 4.54 8.02
N LEU A 220 21.94 4.40 8.80
CA LEU A 220 21.25 3.13 8.97
C LEU A 220 20.52 2.71 7.68
N SER A 221 19.94 3.68 6.96
CA SER A 221 19.32 3.49 5.65
C SER A 221 20.36 3.02 4.63
N VAL A 222 21.52 3.68 4.51
CA VAL A 222 22.65 3.24 3.66
C VAL A 222 23.00 1.78 3.95
N MET A 223 23.19 1.44 5.22
CA MET A 223 23.60 0.10 5.63
C MET A 223 22.57 -0.94 5.19
N HIS A 224 21.28 -0.69 5.43
CA HIS A 224 20.23 -1.62 5.06
C HIS A 224 20.05 -1.77 3.55
N SER A 225 20.19 -0.70 2.78
CA SER A 225 20.01 -0.74 1.33
C SER A 225 21.24 -1.24 0.58
N GLU A 226 22.42 -0.68 0.88
CA GLU A 226 23.64 -0.85 0.07
C GLU A 226 24.53 -1.98 0.56
N LYS A 227 24.44 -2.38 1.84
CA LYS A 227 25.28 -3.44 2.41
C LYS A 227 24.49 -4.71 2.71
N LEU A 228 23.32 -4.56 3.33
CA LEU A 228 22.49 -5.69 3.75
C LEU A 228 21.45 -6.08 2.70
N HIS A 229 21.17 -5.17 1.74
CA HIS A 229 20.20 -5.37 0.67
C HIS A 229 18.84 -5.86 1.17
N VAL A 230 18.36 -5.27 2.26
CA VAL A 230 17.06 -5.57 2.86
C VAL A 230 15.97 -4.91 2.02
N ASP A 231 14.95 -5.68 1.66
CA ASP A 231 13.80 -5.17 0.93
C ASP A 231 12.98 -4.21 1.82
N PRO A 232 12.61 -3.01 1.34
CA PRO A 232 11.82 -2.06 2.11
C PRO A 232 10.51 -2.60 2.69
N ASP A 233 9.86 -3.52 1.99
CA ASP A 233 8.60 -4.11 2.47
C ASP A 233 8.80 -4.92 3.76
N ASN A 234 10.00 -5.45 3.98
CA ASN A 234 10.32 -6.18 5.20
C ASN A 234 10.34 -5.29 6.46
N PHE A 235 10.55 -3.97 6.31
CA PHE A 235 10.41 -3.04 7.45
C PHE A 235 8.94 -2.84 7.85
N ARG A 236 8.01 -2.89 6.88
CA ARG A 236 6.58 -2.74 7.14
C ARG A 236 6.04 -3.91 7.96
N VAL A 237 6.37 -5.13 7.57
CA VAL A 237 5.94 -6.34 8.31
C VAL A 237 6.61 -6.46 9.69
N LEU A 238 7.83 -5.94 9.86
CA LEU A 238 8.44 -5.81 11.20
C LEU A 238 7.71 -4.76 12.05
N ALA A 239 7.33 -3.62 11.49
CA ALA A 239 6.52 -2.61 12.19
C ALA A 239 5.16 -3.17 12.64
N GLU A 240 4.52 -4.00 11.81
CA GLU A 240 3.29 -4.71 12.17
C GLU A 240 3.52 -5.70 13.33
N CYS A 241 4.59 -6.51 13.28
CA CYS A 241 4.95 -7.42 14.36
C CYS A 241 5.23 -6.69 15.68
N ILE A 242 5.94 -5.56 15.63
CA ILE A 242 6.18 -4.71 16.80
C ILE A 242 4.86 -4.21 17.37
N THR A 243 3.96 -3.72 16.52
CA THR A 243 2.62 -3.26 16.94
C THR A 243 1.83 -4.37 17.63
N VAL A 244 1.83 -5.58 17.08
CA VAL A 244 1.14 -6.74 17.68
C VAL A 244 1.73 -7.10 19.05
N VAL A 245 3.05 -7.08 19.20
CA VAL A 245 3.71 -7.39 20.49
C VAL A 245 3.47 -6.32 21.54
N VAL A 246 3.54 -5.03 21.15
CA VAL A 246 3.20 -3.90 22.03
C VAL A 246 1.73 -4.01 22.47
N ALA A 247 0.82 -4.30 21.54
CA ALA A 247 -0.59 -4.47 21.84
C ALA A 247 -0.84 -5.63 22.83
N ALA A 248 -0.20 -6.79 22.60
CA ALA A 248 -0.28 -7.93 23.51
C ALA A 248 0.26 -7.65 24.92
N LYS A 249 1.35 -6.87 25.03
CA LYS A 249 1.96 -6.52 26.31
C LYS A 249 1.09 -5.58 27.14
N PHE A 250 0.57 -4.54 26.50
CA PHE A 250 -0.02 -3.39 27.20
C PHE A 250 -1.54 -3.47 27.30
N GLY A 251 -2.18 -4.34 26.52
CA GLY A 251 -3.62 -4.57 26.61
C GLY A 251 -4.46 -3.34 26.24
N PRO A 252 -5.79 -3.39 26.43
CA PRO A 252 -6.69 -2.37 25.91
C PRO A 252 -6.70 -1.08 26.76
N SER A 253 -6.25 -1.15 28.02
CA SER A 253 -6.21 0.00 28.94
C SER A 253 -5.08 0.98 28.62
N VAL A 254 -3.95 0.47 28.12
CA VAL A 254 -2.79 1.28 27.76
C VAL A 254 -2.71 1.45 26.23
N PHE A 255 -2.83 0.35 25.46
CA PHE A 255 -2.78 0.40 23.99
C PHE A 255 -4.16 0.64 23.39
N THR A 256 -4.74 1.81 23.70
CA THR A 256 -6.05 2.26 23.17
C THR A 256 -5.98 2.52 21.66
N ALA A 257 -7.14 2.72 21.03
CA ALA A 257 -7.20 3.07 19.61
C ALA A 257 -6.44 4.36 19.27
N GLY A 258 -6.47 5.38 20.15
CA GLY A 258 -5.70 6.62 19.96
C GLY A 258 -4.19 6.43 20.11
N PHE A 259 -3.75 5.56 21.03
CA PHE A 259 -2.34 5.18 21.11
C PHE A 259 -1.88 4.41 19.89
N GLN A 260 -2.70 3.49 19.39
CA GLN A 260 -2.42 2.76 18.15
C GLN A 260 -2.30 3.70 16.95
N GLU A 261 -3.12 4.74 16.86
CA GLU A 261 -3.05 5.75 15.79
C GLU A 261 -1.68 6.45 15.77
N ALA A 262 -1.27 7.03 16.91
CA ALA A 262 0.01 7.72 17.03
C ALA A 262 1.19 6.76 16.77
N TRP A 263 1.11 5.53 17.30
CA TRP A 263 2.11 4.50 17.13
C TRP A 263 2.27 4.05 15.68
N GLN A 264 1.16 3.82 14.97
CA GLN A 264 1.18 3.42 13.57
C GLN A 264 1.71 4.54 12.67
N LYS A 265 1.35 5.80 12.96
CA LYS A 265 1.93 6.96 12.27
C LYS A 265 3.45 7.04 12.49
N PHE A 266 3.91 6.83 13.72
CA PHE A 266 5.33 6.78 14.07
C PHE A 266 6.09 5.72 13.27
N LEU A 267 5.61 4.47 13.30
CA LEU A 267 6.25 3.37 12.60
C LEU A 267 6.22 3.56 11.07
N ALA A 268 5.16 4.11 10.51
CA ALA A 268 5.11 4.45 9.08
C ALA A 268 6.21 5.46 8.68
N VAL A 269 6.51 6.44 9.54
CA VAL A 269 7.60 7.39 9.30
C VAL A 269 8.97 6.73 9.44
N VAL A 270 9.14 5.82 10.41
CA VAL A 270 10.35 5.00 10.58
C VAL A 270 10.62 4.15 9.34
N VAL A 271 9.62 3.40 8.87
CA VAL A 271 9.70 2.55 7.68
C VAL A 271 10.07 3.39 6.45
N SER A 272 9.41 4.54 6.27
CA SER A 272 9.73 5.48 5.19
C SER A 272 11.17 6.01 5.26
N ALA A 273 11.69 6.26 6.47
CA ALA A 273 13.05 6.74 6.66
C ALA A 273 14.11 5.66 6.33
N LEU A 274 13.88 4.40 6.71
CA LEU A 274 14.77 3.27 6.44
C LEU A 274 14.74 2.84 4.97
N GLY A 275 13.56 2.86 4.35
CA GLY A 275 13.37 2.50 2.94
C GLY A 275 13.86 3.56 1.95
N ARG A 276 14.21 4.77 2.41
CA ARG A 276 14.57 5.92 1.55
C ARG A 276 15.67 5.57 0.56
N GLN A 277 16.76 4.97 1.02
CA GLN A 277 17.93 4.73 0.19
C GLN A 277 17.82 3.45 -0.61
N ALA A 278 17.01 2.49 -0.15
CA ALA A 278 16.64 1.34 -0.98
C ALA A 278 15.86 1.79 -2.22
N LEU A 279 14.90 2.71 -2.08
CA LEU A 279 14.19 3.30 -3.23
C LEU A 279 15.11 4.03 -4.23
N ILE A 280 16.29 4.49 -3.79
CA ILE A 280 17.26 5.25 -4.60
C ILE A 280 18.37 4.32 -5.17
N VAL A 281 18.73 3.25 -4.46
CA VAL A 281 19.94 2.43 -4.68
C VAL A 281 19.63 0.95 -4.93
N TYR A 282 18.38 0.57 -5.21
CA TYR A 282 18.19 -0.71 -5.89
C TYR A 282 18.97 -0.66 -7.22
N PRO A 283 19.64 -1.75 -7.61
CA PRO A 283 20.31 -1.86 -8.90
C PRO A 283 19.39 -1.56 -10.11
N TRP A 284 18.07 -1.52 -9.92
CA TRP A 284 17.10 -1.16 -10.94
C TRP A 284 17.23 0.29 -11.47
N ILE A 285 17.60 1.27 -10.64
CA ILE A 285 17.62 2.69 -11.05
C ILE A 285 18.85 2.92 -11.92
N GLU A 286 19.99 2.40 -11.52
CA GLU A 286 21.21 2.43 -12.32
C GLU A 286 21.09 1.52 -13.58
N ARG A 287 20.28 0.46 -13.53
CA ARG A 287 20.05 -0.43 -14.67
C ARG A 287 19.06 0.10 -15.70
N TYR A 288 17.96 0.71 -15.27
CA TYR A 288 16.91 1.24 -16.15
C TYR A 288 17.18 2.70 -16.52
N PHE A 289 17.78 3.46 -15.62
CA PHE A 289 18.07 4.89 -15.76
C PHE A 289 19.55 5.24 -15.60
N GLY A 290 20.50 4.29 -15.50
CA GLY A 290 21.93 4.65 -15.41
C GLY A 290 22.44 5.34 -16.68
N SER A 291 21.81 5.09 -17.82
CA SER A 291 22.06 5.88 -19.03
C SER A 291 21.53 7.32 -18.94
N PHE A 292 20.72 7.65 -17.93
CA PHE A 292 20.13 8.97 -17.75
C PHE A 292 21.11 9.92 -17.06
N GLY A 293 22.23 9.42 -16.49
CA GLY A 293 23.18 10.25 -15.75
C GLY A 293 22.76 10.42 -14.29
N ASP A 294 23.14 11.53 -13.65
CA ASP A 294 22.73 11.78 -12.26
C ASP A 294 21.20 11.96 -12.17
N ILE A 295 20.60 11.14 -11.32
CA ILE A 295 19.16 11.12 -11.00
C ILE A 295 18.96 10.99 -9.49
N PHE A 296 20.00 11.25 -8.70
CA PHE A 296 20.03 11.03 -7.26
C PHE A 296 19.73 12.29 -6.46
N THR A 297 19.65 13.45 -7.13
CA THR A 297 19.27 14.73 -6.55
C THR A 297 18.10 15.35 -7.31
N THR A 298 17.26 16.14 -6.63
CA THR A 298 16.12 16.84 -7.23
C THR A 298 16.54 17.67 -8.45
N THR A 299 17.65 18.41 -8.32
CA THR A 299 18.19 19.25 -9.40
C THR A 299 18.63 18.42 -10.62
N ALA A 300 19.26 17.27 -10.38
CA ALA A 300 19.70 16.40 -11.47
C ALA A 300 18.51 15.75 -12.19
N ILE A 301 17.50 15.28 -11.44
CA ILE A 301 16.24 14.74 -11.96
C ILE A 301 15.53 15.76 -12.87
N LEU A 302 15.38 17.00 -12.41
CA LEU A 302 14.61 18.03 -13.13
C LEU A 302 15.28 18.50 -14.42
N ASN A 303 16.61 18.53 -14.44
CA ASN A 303 17.37 18.94 -15.62
C ASN A 303 17.70 17.77 -16.54
N ASN A 304 17.21 16.56 -16.23
CA ASN A 304 17.55 15.37 -16.97
C ASN A 304 16.74 15.27 -18.29
N PRO A 305 17.36 15.47 -19.47
CA PRO A 305 16.63 15.47 -20.73
C PRO A 305 16.06 14.09 -21.08
N LYS A 306 16.69 13.01 -20.60
CA LYS A 306 16.22 11.63 -20.82
C LYS A 306 15.02 11.31 -19.95
N LEU A 307 15.02 11.79 -18.70
CA LEU A 307 13.86 11.66 -17.81
C LEU A 307 12.67 12.50 -18.29
N ALA A 308 12.92 13.72 -18.77
CA ALA A 308 11.89 14.55 -19.39
C ALA A 308 11.29 13.91 -20.65
N ALA A 309 12.11 13.26 -21.49
CA ALA A 309 11.64 12.52 -22.66
C ALA A 309 10.79 11.31 -22.27
N LEU A 310 11.16 10.59 -21.21
CA LEU A 310 10.37 9.49 -20.67
C LEU A 310 9.02 9.96 -20.12
N GLY A 311 9.00 11.05 -19.35
CA GLY A 311 7.76 11.65 -18.84
C GLY A 311 6.79 12.05 -19.96
N LYS A 312 7.30 12.61 -21.06
CA LYS A 312 6.49 12.90 -22.26
C LYS A 312 5.88 11.64 -22.86
N VAL A 313 6.64 10.56 -22.92
CA VAL A 313 6.17 9.27 -23.43
C VAL A 313 5.03 8.74 -22.56
N VAL A 314 5.23 8.65 -21.23
CA VAL A 314 4.18 8.22 -20.28
C VAL A 314 2.90 9.05 -20.44
N LEU A 315 3.02 10.38 -20.50
CA LEU A 315 1.86 11.27 -20.63
C LEU A 315 1.18 11.17 -22.00
N SER A 316 1.92 10.93 -23.09
CA SER A 316 1.34 10.66 -24.40
C SER A 316 0.62 9.31 -24.46
N ALA A 317 1.13 8.30 -23.75
CA ALA A 317 0.44 7.01 -23.55
C ALA A 317 -0.91 7.23 -22.87
N LEU A 318 -0.90 8.03 -21.81
CA LEU A 318 -2.06 8.37 -21.00
C LEU A 318 -3.09 9.19 -21.79
N ASP A 319 -2.65 10.21 -22.51
CA ASP A 319 -3.49 11.01 -23.42
C ASP A 319 -4.12 10.15 -24.51
N THR A 320 -3.35 9.20 -25.07
CA THR A 320 -3.88 8.24 -26.05
C THR A 320 -4.91 7.29 -25.42
N ALA A 321 -4.72 6.91 -24.15
CA ALA A 321 -5.68 6.08 -23.42
C ALA A 321 -7.00 6.80 -23.15
N VAL A 322 -6.93 8.05 -22.74
CA VAL A 322 -8.10 8.90 -22.54
C VAL A 322 -8.85 9.13 -23.86
N LYS A 323 -8.13 9.39 -24.97
CA LYS A 323 -8.73 9.63 -26.30
C LYS A 323 -9.36 8.42 -26.97
N ASN A 324 -8.98 7.21 -26.56
CA ASN A 324 -9.44 5.95 -27.18
C ASN A 324 -10.14 5.05 -26.15
N ILE A 325 -10.75 5.65 -25.13
CA ILE A 325 -11.41 4.91 -24.05
C ILE A 325 -12.56 4.04 -24.57
N ASP A 326 -13.18 4.44 -25.68
CA ASP A 326 -14.26 3.72 -26.37
C ASP A 326 -13.73 2.64 -27.34
N ASN A 327 -12.41 2.61 -27.60
CA ASN A 327 -11.74 1.68 -28.50
C ASN A 327 -10.41 1.19 -27.91
N PHE A 328 -10.56 0.31 -26.91
CA PHE A 328 -9.48 -0.32 -26.14
C PHE A 328 -8.29 -0.82 -27.00
N LYS A 329 -8.56 -1.26 -28.23
CA LYS A 329 -7.56 -1.82 -29.15
C LYS A 329 -6.58 -0.76 -29.68
N ALA A 330 -7.04 0.46 -29.94
CA ALA A 330 -6.22 1.58 -30.43
C ALA A 330 -5.44 2.27 -29.30
N MET A 331 -6.08 2.45 -28.13
CA MET A 331 -5.42 2.88 -26.89
C MET A 331 -4.17 2.04 -26.62
N TYR A 332 -4.32 0.72 -26.74
CA TYR A 332 -3.33 -0.20 -26.22
C TYR A 332 -2.17 -0.46 -27.18
N ALA A 333 -2.40 -0.35 -28.49
CA ALA A 333 -1.33 -0.33 -29.49
C ALA A 333 -0.32 0.80 -29.23
N SER A 334 -0.78 1.97 -28.75
CA SER A 334 0.08 3.11 -28.40
C SER A 334 0.85 2.88 -27.09
N LEU A 335 0.16 2.47 -26.02
CA LEU A 335 0.72 2.24 -24.69
C LEU A 335 1.75 1.09 -24.66
N SER A 336 1.45 -0.03 -25.30
CA SER A 336 2.35 -1.19 -25.36
C SER A 336 3.58 -0.93 -26.23
N ARG A 337 3.46 -0.14 -27.30
CA ARG A 337 4.63 0.27 -28.09
C ARG A 337 5.57 1.13 -27.24
N GLN A 338 5.03 2.00 -26.40
CA GLN A 338 5.82 2.83 -25.49
C GLN A 338 6.41 2.05 -24.30
N HIS A 339 5.68 1.11 -23.70
CA HIS A 339 6.21 0.21 -22.67
C HIS A 339 7.35 -0.66 -23.21
N TYR A 340 7.21 -1.17 -24.44
CA TYR A 340 8.23 -1.95 -25.15
C TYR A 340 9.47 -1.12 -25.50
N GLU A 341 9.30 0.10 -26.00
CA GLU A 341 10.42 0.91 -26.46
C GLU A 341 11.15 1.68 -25.34
N LYS A 342 10.49 2.02 -24.20
CA LYS A 342 11.04 3.06 -23.30
C LYS A 342 10.95 2.88 -21.78
N ILE A 343 9.96 2.17 -21.20
CA ILE A 343 9.57 2.43 -19.79
C ILE A 343 9.64 1.21 -18.86
N LYS A 344 10.71 0.42 -18.91
CA LYS A 344 10.92 -0.83 -18.13
C LYS A 344 10.75 -0.66 -16.58
N VAL A 345 9.53 -0.55 -16.04
CA VAL A 345 9.22 -0.24 -14.63
C VAL A 345 8.08 -1.11 -14.09
N ASP A 346 8.11 -1.39 -12.78
CA ASP A 346 7.22 -2.28 -12.03
C ASP A 346 5.76 -1.76 -11.84
N PRO A 347 4.72 -2.61 -11.96
CA PRO A 347 3.31 -2.30 -11.71
C PRO A 347 2.95 -1.75 -10.31
N ASP A 348 3.62 -2.14 -9.23
CA ASP A 348 3.25 -1.67 -7.88
C ASP A 348 3.59 -0.18 -7.66
N ASN A 349 4.54 0.35 -8.44
CA ASN A 349 4.84 1.78 -8.48
C ASN A 349 3.77 2.61 -9.21
N PHE A 350 2.81 1.98 -9.92
CA PHE A 350 1.77 2.72 -10.63
C PHE A 350 0.82 3.46 -9.69
N ARG A 351 0.65 3.01 -8.43
CA ARG A 351 -0.18 3.73 -7.44
C ARG A 351 0.45 5.06 -7.01
N LEU A 352 1.77 5.08 -6.80
CA LEU A 352 2.53 6.31 -6.53
C LEU A 352 2.66 7.20 -7.78
N LEU A 353 2.83 6.57 -8.96
CA LEU A 353 2.82 7.26 -10.24
C LEU A 353 1.45 7.92 -10.50
N ALA A 354 0.34 7.26 -10.15
CA ALA A 354 -1.01 7.80 -10.25
C ALA A 354 -1.20 9.10 -9.43
N GLU A 355 -0.70 9.12 -8.19
CA GLU A 355 -0.70 10.31 -7.32
C GLU A 355 0.18 11.43 -7.92
N CYS A 356 1.38 11.12 -8.42
CA CYS A 356 2.29 12.08 -9.06
C CYS A 356 1.78 12.61 -10.42
N ILE A 357 1.16 11.74 -11.22
CA ILE A 357 0.50 12.08 -12.49
C ILE A 357 -0.65 13.04 -12.21
N THR A 358 -1.44 12.80 -11.15
CA THR A 358 -2.55 13.69 -10.76
C THR A 358 -2.06 15.12 -10.48
N ILE A 359 -0.95 15.28 -9.74
CA ILE A 359 -0.34 16.60 -9.48
C ILE A 359 0.20 17.24 -10.77
N THR A 360 0.81 16.46 -11.65
CA THR A 360 1.34 16.93 -12.94
C THR A 360 0.23 17.38 -13.89
N ILE A 361 -0.86 16.60 -13.97
CA ILE A 361 -2.08 16.94 -14.71
C ILE A 361 -2.69 18.23 -14.13
N ALA A 362 -2.71 18.39 -12.81
CA ALA A 362 -3.23 19.60 -12.17
C ALA A 362 -2.45 20.86 -12.58
N CYS A 363 -1.12 20.81 -12.63
CA CYS A 363 -0.30 21.93 -13.13
C CYS A 363 -0.60 22.30 -14.59
N LYS A 364 -1.09 21.35 -15.40
CA LYS A 364 -1.32 21.51 -16.86
C LYS A 364 -2.76 21.87 -17.20
N LEU A 365 -3.73 21.09 -16.73
CA LEU A 365 -5.17 21.30 -16.97
C LEU A 365 -5.74 22.46 -16.16
N ARG A 366 -5.11 22.84 -15.04
CA ARG A 366 -5.50 23.99 -14.20
C ARG A 366 -6.99 23.93 -13.84
N ALA A 367 -7.78 24.90 -14.32
CA ALA A 367 -9.22 25.01 -14.05
C ALA A 367 -10.05 23.86 -14.63
N GLU A 368 -9.53 23.13 -15.63
CA GLU A 368 -10.21 21.99 -16.26
C GLU A 368 -10.15 20.71 -15.41
N LEU A 369 -9.20 20.59 -14.47
CA LEU A 369 -9.19 19.51 -13.48
C LEU A 369 -10.18 19.85 -12.34
N SER A 370 -11.46 19.77 -12.67
CA SER A 370 -12.52 19.94 -11.68
C SER A 370 -12.47 18.83 -10.62
N PRO A 371 -13.04 19.05 -9.42
CA PRO A 371 -13.08 18.03 -8.39
C PRO A 371 -13.75 16.72 -8.85
N GLN A 372 -14.74 16.82 -9.75
CA GLN A 372 -15.43 15.67 -10.34
C GLN A 372 -14.52 14.90 -11.30
N VAL A 373 -13.77 15.59 -12.16
CA VAL A 373 -12.81 14.96 -13.09
C VAL A 373 -11.71 14.22 -12.33
N GLN A 374 -11.23 14.79 -11.22
CA GLN A 374 -10.24 14.14 -10.35
C GLN A 374 -10.76 12.84 -9.73
N ALA A 375 -12.03 12.80 -9.30
CA ALA A 375 -12.62 11.60 -8.70
C ALA A 375 -12.82 10.46 -9.72
N THR A 376 -13.19 10.79 -10.95
CA THR A 376 -13.30 9.81 -12.06
C THR A 376 -11.94 9.22 -12.43
N TRP A 377 -10.91 10.06 -12.46
CA TRP A 377 -9.53 9.64 -12.76
C TRP A 377 -8.99 8.59 -11.78
N GLN A 378 -9.24 8.75 -10.49
CA GLN A 378 -8.80 7.81 -9.47
C GLN A 378 -9.48 6.44 -9.60
N LYS A 379 -10.75 6.40 -10.01
CA LYS A 379 -11.50 5.15 -10.22
C LYS A 379 -10.99 4.36 -11.42
N PHE A 380 -10.68 5.05 -12.52
CA PHE A 380 -10.11 4.44 -13.72
C PHE A 380 -8.81 3.66 -13.41
N LEU A 381 -7.92 4.22 -12.60
CA LEU A 381 -6.61 3.61 -12.31
C LEU A 381 -6.72 2.30 -11.52
N SER A 382 -7.77 2.14 -10.71
CA SER A 382 -8.02 0.92 -9.93
C SER A 382 -8.50 -0.25 -10.81
N ALA A 383 -9.38 0.02 -11.77
CA ALA A 383 -9.98 -1.00 -12.64
C ALA A 383 -8.97 -1.69 -13.58
N VAL A 384 -7.90 -0.97 -13.97
CA VAL A 384 -6.85 -1.48 -14.86
C VAL A 384 -6.08 -2.68 -14.26
N MET A 385 -6.16 -2.93 -12.94
CA MET A 385 -5.26 -3.84 -12.22
C MET A 385 -5.76 -5.28 -11.95
N SER A 386 -6.94 -5.72 -12.45
CA SER A 386 -7.53 -7.05 -12.13
C SER A 386 -7.72 -8.00 -13.33
N LEU A 387 -7.75 -9.34 -13.12
CA LEU A 387 -7.97 -10.38 -14.15
C LEU A 387 -9.44 -10.49 -14.55
N THR A 388 -9.74 -10.23 -15.82
CA THR A 388 -11.09 -10.38 -16.41
C THR A 388 -11.27 -11.73 -17.10
N ALA A 389 -12.52 -12.09 -17.47
CA ALA A 389 -12.79 -13.29 -18.28
C ALA A 389 -12.03 -13.28 -19.62
N LYS A 390 -11.99 -12.10 -20.27
CA LYS A 390 -11.24 -11.88 -21.50
C LYS A 390 -9.74 -12.08 -21.30
N ASP A 391 -9.19 -11.61 -20.18
CA ASP A 391 -7.78 -11.83 -19.84
C ASP A 391 -7.47 -13.33 -19.72
N LYS A 392 -8.35 -14.11 -19.06
CA LYS A 392 -8.17 -15.56 -18.91
C LYS A 392 -8.17 -16.29 -20.26
N GLU A 393 -9.11 -15.97 -21.15
CA GLU A 393 -9.16 -16.53 -22.51
C GLU A 393 -7.90 -16.18 -23.31
N THR A 394 -7.46 -14.92 -23.21
CA THR A 394 -6.24 -14.43 -23.86
C THR A 394 -5.00 -15.18 -23.37
N VAL A 395 -4.89 -15.42 -22.06
CA VAL A 395 -3.80 -16.22 -21.47
C VAL A 395 -3.83 -17.65 -21.96
N LYS A 396 -4.99 -18.32 -21.96
CA LYS A 396 -5.14 -19.70 -22.46
C LYS A 396 -4.73 -19.79 -23.93
N ALA A 397 -5.18 -18.84 -24.76
CA ALA A 397 -4.87 -18.80 -26.19
C ALA A 397 -3.38 -18.54 -26.47
N PHE A 398 -2.76 -17.62 -25.73
CA PHE A 398 -1.32 -17.37 -25.87
C PHE A 398 -0.49 -18.55 -25.36
N TRP A 399 -0.88 -19.15 -24.24
CA TRP A 399 -0.19 -20.29 -23.66
C TRP A 399 -0.10 -21.48 -24.61
N ALA A 400 -1.16 -21.75 -25.40
CA ALA A 400 -1.14 -22.79 -26.43
C ALA A 400 0.02 -22.63 -27.45
N LYS A 401 0.46 -21.39 -27.70
CA LYS A 401 1.63 -21.07 -28.55
C LYS A 401 2.96 -21.17 -27.80
N VAL A 402 2.93 -20.97 -26.48
CA VAL A 402 4.09 -21.06 -25.58
C VAL A 402 4.52 -22.50 -25.33
N VAL A 403 3.57 -23.43 -25.20
CA VAL A 403 3.82 -24.85 -24.82
C VAL A 403 5.00 -25.48 -25.57
N PRO A 404 5.12 -25.40 -26.91
CA PRO A 404 6.22 -26.06 -27.63
C PRO A 404 7.62 -25.51 -27.31
N LYS A 405 7.70 -24.33 -26.69
CA LYS A 405 8.96 -23.63 -26.35
C LYS A 405 9.13 -23.43 -24.84
N ALA A 406 8.28 -24.06 -24.02
CA ALA A 406 8.20 -23.81 -22.58
C ALA A 406 9.54 -24.05 -21.87
N GLU A 407 10.26 -25.13 -22.18
CA GLU A 407 11.56 -25.44 -21.56
C GLU A 407 12.62 -24.37 -21.86
N ASP A 408 12.75 -23.98 -23.13
CA ASP A 408 13.67 -22.92 -23.57
C ASP A 408 13.34 -21.58 -22.94
N ILE A 409 12.04 -21.26 -22.81
CA ILE A 409 11.58 -20.04 -22.15
C ILE A 409 11.96 -20.05 -20.68
N GLY A 410 11.71 -21.17 -19.99
CA GLY A 410 12.00 -21.32 -18.57
C GLY A 410 13.49 -21.20 -18.29
N GLN A 411 14.33 -21.84 -19.10
CA GLN A 411 15.78 -21.70 -18.99
C GLN A 411 16.22 -20.25 -19.16
N ASP A 412 15.75 -19.55 -20.20
CA ASP A 412 16.14 -18.16 -20.48
C ASP A 412 15.65 -17.23 -19.36
N ALA A 413 14.40 -17.38 -18.93
CA ALA A 413 13.82 -16.56 -17.86
C ALA A 413 14.56 -16.74 -16.53
N LEU A 414 14.90 -17.98 -16.17
CA LEU A 414 15.66 -18.26 -14.96
C LEU A 414 17.12 -17.79 -15.06
N SER A 415 17.75 -17.96 -16.23
CA SER A 415 19.11 -17.45 -16.48
C SER A 415 19.15 -15.93 -16.34
N ARG A 416 18.15 -15.22 -16.89
CA ARG A 416 17.99 -13.78 -16.71
C ARG A 416 17.80 -13.46 -15.24
N MET A 417 16.87 -14.11 -14.55
CA MET A 417 16.63 -13.84 -13.13
C MET A 417 17.94 -13.88 -12.31
N LEU A 418 18.72 -14.95 -12.45
CA LEU A 418 19.97 -15.14 -11.72
C LEU A 418 21.04 -14.11 -12.10
N ALA A 419 21.15 -13.75 -13.39
CA ALA A 419 22.14 -12.76 -13.85
C ALA A 419 21.74 -11.32 -13.49
N VAL A 420 20.46 -11.01 -13.59
CA VAL A 420 19.88 -9.66 -13.54
C VAL A 420 19.55 -9.25 -12.11
N TYR A 421 19.17 -10.21 -11.28
CA TYR A 421 18.76 -10.01 -9.88
C TYR A 421 19.64 -10.90 -8.99
N PRO A 422 20.91 -10.53 -8.74
CA PRO A 422 21.87 -11.38 -8.03
C PRO A 422 21.42 -11.76 -6.61
N GLN A 423 20.55 -10.96 -5.98
CA GLN A 423 19.94 -11.30 -4.70
C GLN A 423 19.13 -12.62 -4.76
N THR A 424 18.60 -13.00 -5.93
CA THR A 424 17.85 -14.25 -6.12
C THR A 424 18.75 -15.49 -6.10
N LYS A 425 20.06 -15.35 -6.32
CA LYS A 425 21.01 -16.47 -6.27
C LYS A 425 21.08 -17.12 -4.88
N THR A 426 20.70 -16.39 -3.84
CA THR A 426 20.68 -16.89 -2.45
C THR A 426 19.79 -18.13 -2.29
N TYR A 427 18.69 -18.23 -3.05
CA TYR A 427 17.79 -19.40 -3.06
C TYR A 427 18.38 -20.63 -3.74
N PHE A 428 19.43 -20.45 -4.53
CA PHE A 428 20.05 -21.50 -5.35
C PHE A 428 21.49 -21.80 -4.91
N SER A 429 21.90 -21.38 -3.71
CA SER A 429 23.27 -21.53 -3.18
C SER A 429 23.80 -22.98 -3.17
N HIS A 430 22.91 -23.97 -3.19
CA HIS A 430 23.23 -25.39 -3.30
C HIS A 430 23.64 -25.82 -4.72
N TRP A 431 23.40 -25.00 -5.75
CA TRP A 431 23.85 -25.27 -7.12
C TRP A 431 25.33 -24.92 -7.28
N LYS A 432 26.10 -25.90 -7.74
CA LYS A 432 27.52 -25.73 -8.05
C LYS A 432 27.76 -24.82 -9.27
N ASP A 433 26.79 -24.76 -10.18
CA ASP A 433 26.84 -23.93 -11.38
C ASP A 433 25.48 -23.25 -11.60
N MET A 434 25.47 -21.92 -11.58
CA MET A 434 24.31 -21.06 -11.84
C MET A 434 24.49 -20.26 -13.14
N SER A 435 25.46 -20.63 -13.97
CA SER A 435 25.70 -19.95 -15.23
C SER A 435 24.53 -20.15 -16.21
N PRO A 436 24.26 -19.17 -17.09
CA PRO A 436 23.25 -19.32 -18.13
C PRO A 436 23.45 -20.59 -18.96
N GLY A 437 22.40 -21.42 -19.04
CA GLY A 437 22.43 -22.66 -19.81
C GLY A 437 23.09 -23.87 -19.12
N SER A 438 23.53 -23.72 -17.87
CA SER A 438 23.94 -24.85 -17.03
C SER A 438 22.80 -25.86 -16.83
N ALA A 439 23.15 -27.12 -16.58
CA ALA A 439 22.17 -28.20 -16.42
C ALA A 439 21.16 -27.93 -15.27
N PRO A 440 21.55 -27.41 -14.09
CA PRO A 440 20.61 -27.07 -13.03
C PRO A 440 19.61 -25.98 -13.46
N VAL A 441 20.09 -24.93 -14.14
CA VAL A 441 19.24 -23.83 -14.64
C VAL A 441 18.27 -24.31 -15.70
N LYS A 442 18.70 -25.18 -16.63
CA LYS A 442 17.82 -25.81 -17.63
C LYS A 442 16.71 -26.61 -16.98
N LYS A 443 17.08 -27.53 -16.08
CA LYS A 443 16.14 -28.43 -15.41
C LYS A 443 15.12 -27.66 -14.57
N HIS A 444 15.58 -26.68 -13.80
CA HIS A 444 14.68 -25.90 -12.95
C HIS A 444 13.83 -24.92 -13.77
N GLY A 445 14.36 -24.35 -14.85
CA GLY A 445 13.59 -23.53 -15.79
C GLY A 445 12.40 -24.30 -16.39
N ALA A 446 12.62 -25.54 -16.81
CA ALA A 446 11.55 -26.43 -17.26
C ALA A 446 10.53 -26.70 -16.14
N THR A 447 11.00 -26.94 -14.91
CA THR A 447 10.12 -27.14 -13.73
C THR A 447 9.23 -25.92 -13.46
N VAL A 448 9.79 -24.71 -13.52
CA VAL A 448 9.06 -23.45 -13.37
C VAL A 448 7.96 -23.34 -14.43
N MET A 449 8.28 -23.60 -15.69
CA MET A 449 7.30 -23.49 -16.78
C MET A 449 6.24 -24.60 -16.73
N GLY A 450 6.56 -25.77 -16.17
CA GLY A 450 5.56 -26.78 -15.80
C GLY A 450 4.59 -26.26 -14.73
N GLY A 451 5.09 -25.53 -13.72
CA GLY A 451 4.24 -24.85 -12.74
C GLY A 451 3.35 -23.76 -13.36
N VAL A 452 3.86 -22.99 -14.33
CA VAL A 452 3.05 -22.02 -15.09
C VAL A 452 1.99 -22.74 -15.92
N ALA A 453 2.31 -23.89 -16.53
CA ALA A 453 1.33 -24.71 -17.25
C ALA A 453 0.18 -25.16 -16.34
N ASP A 454 0.52 -25.65 -15.15
CA ASP A 454 -0.44 -26.07 -14.14
C ASP A 454 -1.34 -24.90 -13.74
N ALA A 455 -0.75 -23.72 -13.51
CA ALA A 455 -1.49 -22.48 -13.23
C ALA A 455 -2.44 -22.07 -14.37
N VAL A 456 -2.04 -22.19 -15.63
CA VAL A 456 -2.93 -21.88 -16.76
C VAL A 456 -4.12 -22.85 -16.79
N SER A 457 -3.91 -24.13 -16.50
CA SER A 457 -5.00 -25.11 -16.44
C SER A 457 -5.98 -24.85 -15.29
N LYS A 458 -5.52 -24.20 -14.22
CA LYS A 458 -6.28 -23.86 -13.01
C LYS A 458 -6.59 -22.36 -12.88
N ILE A 459 -6.54 -21.61 -13.98
CA ILE A 459 -6.65 -20.14 -13.98
C ILE A 459 -7.99 -19.60 -13.43
N ASP A 460 -9.00 -20.45 -13.35
CA ASP A 460 -10.30 -20.11 -12.79
C ASP A 460 -10.31 -20.15 -11.24
N ASP A 461 -9.45 -20.97 -10.63
CA ASP A 461 -9.21 -21.02 -9.19
C ASP A 461 -7.73 -21.36 -8.88
N LEU A 462 -6.87 -20.35 -9.04
CA LEU A 462 -5.43 -20.47 -8.80
C LEU A 462 -5.11 -20.78 -7.33
N THR A 463 -5.93 -20.27 -6.40
CA THR A 463 -5.77 -20.43 -4.95
C THR A 463 -5.87 -21.90 -4.59
N SER A 464 -6.99 -22.56 -4.84
CA SER A 464 -7.12 -24.00 -4.56
C SER A 464 -6.19 -24.82 -5.46
N GLY A 465 -6.06 -24.40 -6.71
CA GLY A 465 -5.34 -25.14 -7.73
C GLY A 465 -3.85 -25.32 -7.48
N LEU A 466 -3.18 -24.32 -6.88
CA LEU A 466 -1.74 -24.29 -6.65
C LEU A 466 -1.35 -24.60 -5.20
N LEU A 467 -2.26 -25.16 -4.39
CA LEU A 467 -2.06 -25.36 -2.95
C LEU A 467 -0.73 -26.07 -2.62
N ASN A 468 -0.46 -27.22 -3.24
CA ASN A 468 0.77 -27.98 -2.99
C ASN A 468 2.05 -27.20 -3.33
N LEU A 469 2.02 -26.42 -4.42
CA LEU A 469 3.13 -25.57 -4.82
C LEU A 469 3.30 -24.40 -3.84
N SER A 470 2.21 -23.83 -3.34
CA SER A 470 2.26 -22.79 -2.31
C SER A 470 2.85 -23.32 -1.01
N GLU A 471 2.41 -24.51 -0.55
CA GLU A 471 2.94 -25.15 0.66
C GLU A 471 4.45 -25.39 0.58
N LEU A 472 4.91 -25.90 -0.56
CA LEU A 472 6.33 -26.09 -0.84
C LEU A 472 7.09 -24.76 -0.72
N HIS A 473 6.61 -23.70 -1.37
CA HIS A 473 7.29 -22.42 -1.39
C HIS A 473 7.25 -21.68 -0.04
N ALA A 474 6.16 -21.80 0.71
CA ALA A 474 5.99 -21.10 1.98
C ALA A 474 6.77 -21.77 3.12
N PHE A 475 6.71 -23.10 3.25
CA PHE A 475 7.21 -23.80 4.44
C PHE A 475 8.55 -24.49 4.25
N THR A 476 8.83 -24.95 3.03
CA THR A 476 10.07 -25.66 2.71
C THR A 476 11.10 -24.70 2.12
N LEU A 477 10.75 -24.02 1.02
CA LEU A 477 11.69 -23.16 0.29
C LEU A 477 11.80 -21.75 0.90
N ARG A 478 10.75 -21.28 1.56
CA ARG A 478 10.66 -19.97 2.24
C ARG A 478 11.03 -18.80 1.32
N VAL A 479 10.53 -18.85 0.09
CA VAL A 479 10.81 -17.83 -0.92
C VAL A 479 10.08 -16.53 -0.56
N ASP A 480 10.81 -15.41 -0.49
CA ASP A 480 10.21 -14.10 -0.26
C ASP A 480 9.27 -13.74 -1.44
N PRO A 481 8.00 -13.37 -1.16
CA PRO A 481 6.99 -13.10 -2.17
C PRO A 481 7.41 -12.13 -3.29
N ALA A 482 8.30 -11.16 -2.99
CA ALA A 482 8.80 -10.22 -3.99
C ALA A 482 9.53 -10.92 -5.15
N ASN A 483 10.12 -12.10 -4.93
CA ASN A 483 10.89 -12.80 -5.95
C ASN A 483 10.02 -13.52 -6.99
N PHE A 484 8.75 -13.82 -6.67
CA PHE A 484 7.81 -14.32 -7.68
C PHE A 484 7.54 -13.26 -8.75
N LYS A 485 7.44 -11.98 -8.35
CA LYS A 485 7.26 -10.84 -9.28
C LYS A 485 8.49 -10.66 -10.17
N ILE A 486 9.69 -10.82 -9.59
CA ILE A 486 10.95 -10.80 -10.35
C ILE A 486 10.94 -11.90 -11.43
N LEU A 487 10.62 -13.14 -11.06
CA LEU A 487 10.59 -14.25 -12.01
C LEU A 487 9.50 -14.04 -13.07
N ALA A 488 8.31 -13.59 -12.67
CA ALA A 488 7.21 -13.22 -13.57
C ALA A 488 7.66 -12.20 -14.62
N HIS A 489 8.34 -11.13 -14.21
CA HIS A 489 8.90 -10.14 -15.13
C HIS A 489 9.88 -10.78 -16.14
N ASN A 490 10.79 -11.64 -15.68
CA ASN A 490 11.73 -12.31 -16.59
C ASN A 490 11.02 -13.23 -17.59
N ILE A 491 9.94 -13.91 -17.19
CA ILE A 491 9.10 -14.71 -18.08
C ILE A 491 8.44 -13.81 -19.14
N LEU A 492 7.85 -12.67 -18.76
CA LEU A 492 7.26 -11.70 -19.68
C LEU A 492 8.28 -11.19 -20.72
N VAL A 493 9.49 -10.86 -20.27
CA VAL A 493 10.57 -10.42 -21.16
C VAL A 493 10.90 -11.50 -22.20
N VAL A 494 10.97 -12.76 -21.78
CA VAL A 494 11.27 -13.87 -22.71
C VAL A 494 10.11 -14.14 -23.66
N PHE A 495 8.86 -14.01 -23.21
CA PHE A 495 7.70 -14.06 -24.10
C PHE A 495 7.74 -12.98 -25.18
N ALA A 496 8.05 -11.74 -24.82
CA ALA A 496 8.19 -10.65 -25.79
C ALA A 496 9.28 -10.92 -26.85
N ILE A 497 10.39 -11.53 -26.42
CA ILE A 497 11.51 -11.87 -27.33
C ILE A 497 11.14 -13.03 -28.27
N LYS A 498 10.50 -14.07 -27.75
CA LYS A 498 10.24 -15.33 -28.51
C LYS A 498 8.94 -15.31 -29.31
N PHE A 499 8.03 -14.39 -29.01
CA PHE A 499 6.73 -14.21 -29.67
C PHE A 499 6.48 -12.74 -30.04
N PRO A 500 7.35 -12.09 -30.82
CA PRO A 500 7.25 -10.65 -31.07
C PRO A 500 5.97 -10.24 -31.83
N SER A 501 5.37 -11.15 -32.62
CA SER A 501 4.11 -10.94 -33.33
C SER A 501 2.88 -11.30 -32.47
N GLU A 502 2.97 -12.32 -31.63
CA GLU A 502 1.85 -12.84 -30.86
C GLU A 502 1.76 -12.28 -29.45
N PHE A 503 2.86 -11.80 -28.87
CA PHE A 503 2.91 -11.07 -27.61
C PHE A 503 2.48 -9.63 -27.85
N THR A 504 1.24 -9.52 -28.33
CA THR A 504 0.57 -8.26 -28.55
C THR A 504 0.47 -7.51 -27.23
N PRO A 505 0.16 -6.20 -27.28
CA PRO A 505 -0.32 -5.51 -26.12
C PRO A 505 -1.30 -6.39 -25.33
N GLU A 506 -2.44 -6.76 -25.92
CA GLU A 506 -3.55 -7.42 -25.21
C GLU A 506 -3.10 -8.67 -24.44
N VAL A 507 -2.22 -9.45 -25.05
CA VAL A 507 -1.58 -10.62 -24.43
C VAL A 507 -0.67 -10.24 -23.27
N HIS A 508 0.16 -9.20 -23.41
CA HIS A 508 1.09 -8.78 -22.36
C HIS A 508 0.36 -8.44 -21.05
N VAL A 509 -0.68 -7.60 -21.09
CA VAL A 509 -1.42 -7.23 -19.87
C VAL A 509 -2.14 -8.44 -19.27
N ALA A 510 -2.78 -9.26 -20.10
CA ALA A 510 -3.47 -10.45 -19.61
C ALA A 510 -2.49 -11.42 -18.91
N VAL A 511 -1.30 -11.63 -19.48
CA VAL A 511 -0.25 -12.50 -18.93
C VAL A 511 0.40 -11.88 -17.70
N ASP A 512 0.62 -10.56 -17.66
CA ASP A 512 1.16 -9.87 -16.48
C ASP A 512 0.22 -9.99 -15.28
N LYS A 513 -1.08 -9.68 -15.49
CA LYS A 513 -2.11 -9.88 -14.47
C LYS A 513 -2.20 -11.34 -14.02
N PHE A 514 -2.10 -12.29 -14.96
CA PHE A 514 -2.07 -13.72 -14.67
C PHE A 514 -0.89 -14.10 -13.78
N LEU A 515 0.34 -13.74 -14.16
CA LEU A 515 1.53 -14.07 -13.39
C LEU A 515 1.54 -13.39 -12.01
N ALA A 516 0.98 -12.18 -11.90
CA ALA A 516 0.76 -11.51 -10.62
C ALA A 516 -0.23 -12.29 -9.72
N ALA A 517 -1.30 -12.86 -10.30
CA ALA A 517 -2.22 -13.72 -9.57
C ALA A 517 -1.61 -15.07 -9.18
N VAL A 518 -0.75 -15.65 -10.04
CA VAL A 518 0.02 -16.86 -9.71
C VAL A 518 0.98 -16.59 -8.55
N ALA A 519 1.73 -15.49 -8.61
CA ALA A 519 2.63 -15.08 -7.53
C ALA A 519 1.89 -14.95 -6.19
N ARG A 520 0.67 -14.39 -6.21
CA ARG A 520 -0.20 -14.29 -5.05
C ARG A 520 -0.65 -15.66 -4.54
N ALA A 521 -1.14 -16.53 -5.41
CA ALA A 521 -1.57 -17.88 -5.04
C ALA A 521 -0.43 -18.70 -4.43
N LEU A 522 0.81 -18.53 -4.89
CA LEU A 522 1.97 -19.21 -4.32
C LEU A 522 2.37 -18.68 -2.93
N SER A 523 2.07 -17.42 -2.62
CA SER A 523 2.53 -16.76 -1.38
C SER A 523 1.47 -16.59 -0.30
N GLU A 524 0.17 -16.60 -0.63
CA GLU A 524 -0.92 -16.18 0.27
C GLU A 524 -1.99 -17.27 0.55
N ASN A 525 -1.75 -18.55 0.19
CA ASN A 525 -2.73 -19.63 0.41
C ASN A 525 -2.81 -20.16 1.85
N LEU A 526 -4.02 -20.61 2.23
CA LEU A 526 -4.30 -21.34 3.47
C LEU A 526 -3.99 -22.84 3.33
N THR A 527 -3.02 -23.31 4.11
CA THR A 527 -2.70 -24.75 4.21
C THR A 527 -3.67 -25.51 5.10
N ALA A 528 -3.65 -26.84 5.05
CA ALA A 528 -4.41 -27.66 6.00
C ALA A 528 -4.07 -27.31 7.47
N LYS A 529 -2.77 -27.10 7.76
CA LYS A 529 -2.31 -26.68 9.08
C LYS A 529 -2.82 -25.28 9.46
N ASP A 530 -2.83 -24.33 8.52
CA ASP A 530 -3.35 -22.98 8.77
C ASP A 530 -4.85 -23.06 9.08
N LYS A 531 -5.62 -23.84 8.31
CA LYS A 531 -7.06 -24.04 8.52
C LYS A 531 -7.36 -24.63 9.90
N ASP A 532 -6.64 -25.67 10.31
CA ASP A 532 -6.84 -26.30 11.61
C ASP A 532 -6.43 -25.37 12.76
N THR A 533 -5.37 -24.58 12.57
CA THR A 533 -4.95 -23.55 13.52
C THR A 533 -6.02 -22.48 13.69
N VAL A 534 -6.60 -21.99 12.58
CA VAL A 534 -7.69 -21.01 12.58
C VAL A 534 -8.94 -21.57 13.27
N ARG A 535 -9.37 -22.79 12.96
CA ARG A 535 -10.53 -23.43 13.62
C ARG A 535 -10.31 -23.58 15.12
N THR A 536 -9.12 -24.06 15.52
CA THR A 536 -8.75 -24.26 16.92
C THR A 536 -8.73 -22.93 17.68
N PHE A 537 -8.15 -21.89 17.08
CA PHE A 537 -8.11 -20.58 17.70
C PHE A 537 -9.49 -19.92 17.75
N TRP A 538 -10.28 -20.03 16.68
CA TRP A 538 -11.67 -19.55 16.63
C TRP A 538 -12.52 -20.14 17.74
N ALA A 539 -12.41 -21.44 18.00
CA ALA A 539 -13.12 -22.10 19.09
C ALA A 539 -12.85 -21.46 20.46
N LYS A 540 -11.63 -20.94 20.69
CA LYS A 540 -11.26 -20.24 21.93
C LYS A 540 -11.83 -18.82 22.03
N ILE A 541 -11.89 -18.10 20.91
CA ILE A 541 -12.23 -16.66 20.90
C ILE A 541 -13.70 -16.37 20.57
N SER A 542 -14.44 -17.35 20.03
CA SER A 542 -15.80 -17.15 19.51
C SER A 542 -16.79 -16.62 20.54
N ALA A 543 -16.62 -16.97 21.83
CA ALA A 543 -17.43 -16.43 22.92
C ALA A 543 -17.26 -14.92 23.14
N ASN A 544 -16.15 -14.34 22.67
CA ASN A 544 -15.86 -12.90 22.74
C ASN A 544 -15.99 -12.21 21.37
N ALA A 545 -16.60 -12.86 20.37
CA ALA A 545 -16.69 -12.34 19.00
C ALA A 545 -17.27 -10.91 18.94
N GLU A 546 -18.28 -10.59 19.75
CA GLU A 546 -18.86 -9.24 19.80
C GLU A 546 -17.87 -8.20 20.31
N ASP A 547 -17.16 -8.49 21.40
CA ASP A 547 -16.16 -7.58 21.99
C ASP A 547 -14.98 -7.37 21.03
N ILE A 548 -14.50 -8.46 20.40
CA ILE A 548 -13.43 -8.41 19.40
C ILE A 548 -13.85 -7.52 18.23
N GLY A 549 -15.06 -7.73 17.70
CA GLY A 549 -15.58 -6.96 16.58
C GLY A 549 -15.78 -5.49 16.93
N THR A 550 -16.26 -5.21 18.14
CA THR A 550 -16.44 -3.86 18.65
C THR A 550 -15.12 -3.11 18.73
N ASP A 551 -14.09 -3.69 19.34
CA ASP A 551 -12.79 -3.02 19.48
C ASP A 551 -12.09 -2.92 18.11
N ALA A 552 -12.16 -3.95 17.27
CA ALA A 552 -11.53 -3.93 15.95
C ALA A 552 -12.12 -2.84 15.05
N LEU A 553 -13.46 -2.72 15.04
CA LEU A 553 -14.14 -1.66 14.29
C LEU A 553 -13.86 -0.28 14.90
N SER A 554 -13.85 -0.16 16.23
CA SER A 554 -13.49 1.09 16.91
C SER A 554 -12.08 1.56 16.54
N ARG A 555 -11.09 0.66 16.56
CA ARG A 555 -9.71 0.92 16.15
C ARG A 555 -9.61 1.26 14.68
N MET A 556 -10.32 0.54 13.81
CA MET A 556 -10.36 0.86 12.39
C MET A 556 -10.83 2.29 12.15
N LEU A 557 -11.93 2.70 12.79
CA LEU A 557 -12.48 4.04 12.63
C LEU A 557 -11.53 5.12 13.18
N VAL A 558 -10.81 4.87 14.26
CA VAL A 558 -9.88 5.85 14.87
C VAL A 558 -8.54 5.91 14.13
N VAL A 559 -7.91 4.76 13.88
CA VAL A 559 -6.56 4.66 13.31
C VAL A 559 -6.57 4.92 11.79
N TYR A 560 -7.70 4.59 11.14
CA TYR A 560 -7.89 4.70 9.70
C TYR A 560 -9.20 5.45 9.38
N PRO A 561 -9.30 6.74 9.72
CA PRO A 561 -10.44 7.64 9.43
C PRO A 561 -11.14 7.50 8.11
N GLN A 562 -10.38 7.22 7.04
CA GLN A 562 -10.92 7.07 5.69
C GLN A 562 -11.95 5.94 5.60
N THR A 563 -12.01 5.05 6.59
CA THR A 563 -13.00 3.98 6.70
C THR A 563 -14.35 4.45 7.25
N LYS A 564 -14.43 5.58 7.99
CA LYS A 564 -15.68 6.14 8.54
C LYS A 564 -16.74 6.46 7.48
N THR A 565 -16.32 6.52 6.24
CA THR A 565 -17.06 6.95 5.05
C THR A 565 -18.17 5.97 4.70
N TYR A 566 -17.88 4.67 4.83
CA TYR A 566 -18.81 3.56 4.68
C TYR A 566 -19.90 3.55 5.76
N PHE A 567 -19.71 4.31 6.83
CA PHE A 567 -20.60 4.36 7.99
C PHE A 567 -21.20 5.75 8.23
N SER A 568 -21.21 6.62 7.22
CA SER A 568 -21.74 8.00 7.31
C SER A 568 -23.23 8.09 7.70
N HIS A 569 -23.98 6.99 7.55
CA HIS A 569 -25.37 6.87 7.99
C HIS A 569 -25.51 6.66 9.51
N TRP A 570 -24.43 6.36 10.23
CA TRP A 570 -24.45 6.28 11.70
C TRP A 570 -24.26 7.65 12.32
N LYS A 571 -25.16 8.00 13.24
CA LYS A 571 -25.11 9.26 13.99
C LYS A 571 -23.94 9.33 14.98
N ASP A 572 -23.45 8.17 15.43
CA ASP A 572 -22.38 8.06 16.42
C ASP A 572 -21.36 7.00 16.01
N LEU A 573 -20.18 7.45 15.59
CA LEU A 573 -19.03 6.63 15.20
C LEU A 573 -17.97 6.53 16.30
N SER A 574 -18.28 6.98 17.52
CA SER A 574 -17.33 6.91 18.62
C SER A 574 -17.02 5.47 19.00
N PRO A 575 -15.79 5.19 19.48
CA PRO A 575 -15.42 3.87 19.99
C PRO A 575 -16.45 3.32 20.98
N GLY A 576 -16.92 2.09 20.73
CA GLY A 576 -17.91 1.44 21.59
C GLY A 576 -19.34 1.98 21.53
N SER A 577 -19.66 2.87 20.59
CA SER A 577 -21.04 3.32 20.37
C SER A 577 -21.97 2.15 20.02
N ALA A 578 -23.27 2.29 20.27
CA ALA A 578 -24.26 1.25 19.95
C ALA A 578 -24.20 0.75 18.50
N PRO A 579 -24.12 1.60 17.45
CA PRO A 579 -24.00 1.12 16.08
C PRO A 579 -22.65 0.43 15.79
N VAL A 580 -21.55 0.91 16.40
CA VAL A 580 -20.22 0.28 16.28
C VAL A 580 -20.23 -1.11 16.91
N LYS A 581 -20.82 -1.27 18.11
CA LYS A 581 -20.99 -2.58 18.75
C LYS A 581 -21.79 -3.55 17.90
N LYS A 582 -22.98 -3.09 17.45
CA LYS A 582 -23.88 -3.91 16.63
C LYS A 582 -23.22 -4.39 15.35
N HIS A 583 -22.52 -3.49 14.65
CA HIS A 583 -21.87 -3.86 13.40
C HIS A 583 -20.58 -4.66 13.62
N GLY A 584 -19.82 -4.37 14.68
CA GLY A 584 -18.69 -5.21 15.10
C GLY A 584 -19.10 -6.66 15.32
N ALA A 585 -20.24 -6.88 15.98
CA ALA A 585 -20.83 -8.23 16.12
C ALA A 585 -21.20 -8.84 14.75
N THR A 586 -21.76 -8.05 13.83
CA THR A 586 -22.10 -8.51 12.47
C THR A 586 -20.84 -8.91 11.69
N VAL A 587 -19.76 -8.12 11.77
CA VAL A 587 -18.47 -8.42 11.14
C VAL A 587 -17.93 -9.74 11.67
N MET A 588 -17.90 -9.93 13.00
CA MET A 588 -17.35 -11.14 13.58
C MET A 588 -18.25 -12.37 13.41
N ALA A 589 -19.56 -12.19 13.25
CA ALA A 589 -20.44 -13.25 12.77
C ALA A 589 -20.07 -13.68 11.33
N GLY A 590 -19.77 -12.73 10.45
CA GLY A 590 -19.25 -13.01 9.10
C GLY A 590 -17.89 -13.71 9.12
N VAL A 591 -17.00 -13.34 10.04
CA VAL A 591 -15.73 -14.04 10.24
C VAL A 591 -15.97 -15.48 10.73
N GLY A 592 -16.91 -15.69 11.65
CA GLY A 592 -17.28 -17.03 12.10
C GLY A 592 -17.87 -17.90 10.99
N ASP A 593 -18.70 -17.32 10.13
CA ASP A 593 -19.22 -17.98 8.93
C ASP A 593 -18.09 -18.34 7.95
N ALA A 594 -17.12 -17.44 7.77
CA ALA A 594 -15.92 -17.70 6.98
C ALA A 594 -15.07 -18.84 7.57
N VAL A 595 -14.95 -18.95 8.90
CA VAL A 595 -14.26 -20.09 9.54
C VAL A 595 -14.99 -21.41 9.25
N ALA A 596 -16.32 -21.41 9.28
CA ALA A 596 -17.12 -22.59 8.95
C ALA A 596 -16.99 -23.00 7.46
N LYS A 597 -16.75 -22.02 6.58
CA LYS A 597 -16.57 -22.19 5.12
C LYS A 597 -15.11 -22.12 4.67
N ILE A 598 -14.16 -22.31 5.58
CA ILE A 598 -12.73 -22.08 5.30
C ILE A 598 -12.14 -22.97 4.19
N ASP A 599 -12.82 -24.07 3.84
CA ASP A 599 -12.41 -24.93 2.74
C ASP A 599 -12.78 -24.41 1.35
N ASP A 600 -13.82 -23.56 1.25
CA ASP A 600 -14.23 -22.88 0.03
C ASP A 600 -14.83 -21.51 0.37
N LEU A 601 -13.95 -20.55 0.67
CA LEU A 601 -14.34 -19.19 1.02
C LEU A 601 -15.04 -18.45 -0.13
N ARG A 602 -14.68 -18.77 -1.38
CA ARG A 602 -15.26 -18.14 -2.58
C ARG A 602 -16.73 -18.47 -2.71
N ALA A 603 -17.08 -19.76 -2.69
CA ALA A 603 -18.47 -20.18 -2.75
C ALA A 603 -19.21 -19.82 -1.45
N GLY A 604 -18.55 -20.03 -0.30
CA GLY A 604 -19.15 -19.84 1.01
C GLY A 604 -19.56 -18.40 1.32
N LEU A 605 -18.80 -17.41 0.82
CA LEU A 605 -19.03 -15.99 1.08
C LEU A 605 -19.67 -15.25 -0.11
N LEU A 606 -20.16 -15.98 -1.13
CA LEU A 606 -20.66 -15.39 -2.37
C LEU A 606 -21.68 -14.26 -2.13
N SER A 607 -22.71 -14.49 -1.32
CA SER A 607 -23.73 -13.47 -1.02
C SER A 607 -23.14 -12.25 -0.30
N LEU A 608 -22.14 -12.44 0.56
CA LEU A 608 -21.47 -11.34 1.25
C LEU A 608 -20.55 -10.57 0.29
N SER A 609 -19.92 -11.26 -0.68
CA SER A 609 -19.17 -10.63 -1.76
C SER A 609 -20.07 -9.79 -2.65
N GLU A 610 -21.23 -10.30 -3.07
CA GLU A 610 -22.20 -9.54 -3.88
C GLU A 610 -22.72 -8.30 -3.14
N LEU A 611 -23.00 -8.42 -1.84
CA LEU A 611 -23.39 -7.30 -1.00
C LEU A 611 -22.30 -6.22 -0.98
N HIS A 612 -21.04 -6.60 -0.70
CA HIS A 612 -19.92 -5.65 -0.63
C HIS A 612 -19.59 -5.05 -2.00
N ALA A 613 -19.74 -5.83 -3.08
CA ALA A 613 -19.42 -5.41 -4.43
C ALA A 613 -20.48 -4.47 -5.03
N PHE A 614 -21.76 -4.84 -4.95
CA PHE A 614 -22.81 -4.19 -5.74
C PHE A 614 -23.63 -3.19 -4.93
N THR A 615 -23.81 -3.45 -3.64
CA THR A 615 -24.61 -2.61 -2.74
C THR A 615 -23.75 -1.64 -1.96
N LEU A 616 -22.79 -2.15 -1.18
CA LEU A 616 -21.98 -1.32 -0.27
C LEU A 616 -20.80 -0.65 -0.95
N ARG A 617 -20.26 -1.28 -2.01
CA ARG A 617 -19.17 -0.79 -2.86
C ARG A 617 -17.92 -0.40 -2.05
N VAL A 618 -17.52 -1.27 -1.13
CA VAL A 618 -16.37 -1.04 -0.23
C VAL A 618 -15.07 -1.25 -1.00
N ASP A 619 -14.15 -0.27 -1.00
CA ASP A 619 -12.86 -0.43 -1.69
C ASP A 619 -12.06 -1.59 -1.06
N PRO A 620 -11.55 -2.54 -1.87
CA PRO A 620 -10.86 -3.73 -1.38
C PRO A 620 -9.69 -3.46 -0.42
N ALA A 621 -9.02 -2.30 -0.54
CA ALA A 621 -7.92 -1.94 0.34
C ALA A 621 -8.35 -1.85 1.82
N ASN A 622 -9.62 -1.52 2.09
CA ASN A 622 -10.13 -1.38 3.46
C ASN A 622 -10.33 -2.71 4.18
N PHE A 623 -10.46 -3.84 3.46
CA PHE A 623 -10.51 -5.15 4.11
C PHE A 623 -9.20 -5.45 4.83
N LYS A 624 -8.04 -5.15 4.21
CA LYS A 624 -6.73 -5.33 4.86
C LYS A 624 -6.57 -4.46 6.10
N VAL A 625 -7.13 -3.24 6.06
CA VAL A 625 -7.16 -2.34 7.21
C VAL A 625 -7.95 -2.96 8.36
N LEU A 626 -9.15 -3.48 8.11
CA LEU A 626 -9.94 -4.15 9.13
C LEU A 626 -9.24 -5.41 9.65
N SER A 627 -8.68 -6.24 8.76
CA SER A 627 -7.92 -7.44 9.12
C SER A 627 -6.79 -7.14 10.10
N HIS A 628 -5.99 -6.10 9.83
CA HIS A 628 -4.92 -5.68 10.75
C HIS A 628 -5.46 -5.29 12.14
N ASN A 629 -6.56 -4.54 12.19
CA ASN A 629 -7.17 -4.16 13.47
C ASN A 629 -7.73 -5.38 14.23
N ILE A 630 -8.28 -6.38 13.53
CA ILE A 630 -8.67 -7.65 14.14
C ILE A 630 -7.44 -8.34 14.75
N LEU A 631 -6.33 -8.48 14.02
CA LEU A 631 -5.11 -9.11 14.54
C LEU A 631 -4.56 -8.39 15.79
N VAL A 632 -4.59 -7.05 15.80
CA VAL A 632 -4.21 -6.24 16.98
C VAL A 632 -5.12 -6.56 18.18
N VAL A 633 -6.43 -6.62 17.99
CA VAL A 633 -7.38 -6.93 19.07
C VAL A 633 -7.22 -8.37 19.58
N LEU A 634 -6.99 -9.32 18.67
CA LEU A 634 -6.70 -10.70 19.06
C LEU A 634 -5.43 -10.80 19.92
N ALA A 635 -4.40 -10.02 19.60
CA ALA A 635 -3.18 -9.92 20.41
C ALA A 635 -3.45 -9.32 21.80
N ILE A 636 -4.30 -8.29 21.86
CA ILE A 636 -4.69 -7.61 23.11
C ILE A 636 -5.50 -8.51 24.04
N MET A 637 -6.51 -9.19 23.50
CA MET A 637 -7.47 -9.96 24.29
C MET A 637 -6.97 -11.36 24.62
N PHE A 638 -6.14 -11.93 23.75
CA PHE A 638 -5.63 -13.31 23.88
C PHE A 638 -4.10 -13.38 23.76
N PRO A 639 -3.33 -12.59 24.53
CA PRO A 639 -1.87 -12.47 24.33
C PRO A 639 -1.10 -13.78 24.51
N ARG A 640 -1.65 -14.72 25.29
CA ARG A 640 -1.06 -16.05 25.50
C ARG A 640 -1.40 -17.03 24.38
N ASP A 641 -2.61 -16.96 23.85
CA ASP A 641 -3.09 -17.87 22.80
C ASP A 641 -2.77 -17.38 21.39
N PHE A 642 -2.58 -16.07 21.19
CA PHE A 642 -2.23 -15.45 19.91
C PHE A 642 -0.72 -15.54 19.64
N THR A 643 -0.23 -16.78 19.57
CA THR A 643 1.17 -17.09 19.29
C THR A 643 1.58 -16.62 17.88
N PRO A 644 2.88 -16.57 17.54
CA PRO A 644 3.30 -16.26 16.17
C PRO A 644 2.73 -17.22 15.10
N GLU A 645 2.55 -18.49 15.43
CA GLU A 645 1.93 -19.48 14.53
C GLU A 645 0.43 -19.23 14.32
N VAL A 646 -0.28 -18.85 15.39
CA VAL A 646 -1.69 -18.42 15.26
C VAL A 646 -1.78 -17.13 14.45
N HIS A 647 -0.85 -16.20 14.66
CA HIS A 647 -0.81 -14.93 13.94
C HIS A 647 -0.67 -15.13 12.43
N VAL A 648 0.26 -15.96 11.95
CA VAL A 648 0.40 -16.22 10.51
C VAL A 648 -0.83 -16.91 9.92
N ALA A 649 -1.41 -17.88 10.63
CA ALA A 649 -2.60 -18.58 10.16
C ALA A 649 -3.81 -17.62 10.05
N MET A 650 -3.99 -16.75 11.05
CA MET A 650 -5.06 -15.74 11.05
C MET A 650 -4.84 -14.64 10.00
N ASP A 651 -3.60 -14.16 9.81
CA ASP A 651 -3.29 -13.15 8.80
C ASP A 651 -3.57 -13.65 7.37
N LYS A 652 -3.14 -14.88 7.06
CA LYS A 652 -3.48 -15.56 5.80
C LYS A 652 -4.98 -15.76 5.65
N PHE A 653 -5.66 -16.18 6.71
CA PHE A 653 -7.10 -16.40 6.68
C PHE A 653 -7.87 -15.12 6.39
N LEU A 654 -7.57 -14.04 7.10
CA LEU A 654 -8.21 -12.74 6.89
C LEU A 654 -7.87 -12.15 5.51
N SER A 655 -6.66 -12.42 4.98
CA SER A 655 -6.30 -12.07 3.60
C SER A 655 -7.12 -12.85 2.57
N ALA A 656 -7.33 -14.15 2.79
CA ALA A 656 -8.17 -14.99 1.92
C ALA A 656 -9.66 -14.58 1.99
N VAL A 657 -10.16 -14.21 3.18
CA VAL A 657 -11.51 -13.65 3.35
C VAL A 657 -11.65 -12.33 2.60
N ALA A 658 -10.71 -11.41 2.75
CA ALA A 658 -10.70 -10.13 2.01
C ALA A 658 -10.74 -10.35 0.49
N LEU A 659 -9.96 -11.32 -0.01
CA LEU A 659 -9.97 -11.69 -1.43
C LEU A 659 -11.34 -12.19 -1.88
N ALA A 660 -11.93 -13.14 -1.16
CA ALA A 660 -13.24 -13.69 -1.46
C ALA A 660 -14.33 -12.61 -1.48
N LEU A 661 -14.30 -11.66 -0.53
CA LEU A 661 -15.26 -10.55 -0.49
C LEU A 661 -15.09 -9.58 -1.68
N SER A 662 -13.87 -9.33 -2.12
CA SER A 662 -13.57 -8.41 -3.23
C SER A 662 -13.82 -8.99 -4.63
N GLU A 663 -14.05 -10.30 -4.74
CA GLU A 663 -14.07 -10.99 -6.03
C GLU A 663 -15.14 -10.45 -7.00
N LYS A 664 -16.38 -10.32 -6.55
CA LYS A 664 -17.48 -9.85 -7.40
C LYS A 664 -17.36 -8.39 -7.80
N GLN A 665 -16.59 -7.61 -7.06
CA GLN A 665 -16.32 -6.22 -7.36
C GLN A 665 -15.54 -6.06 -8.67
N SER A 666 -14.66 -7.02 -8.99
CA SER A 666 -13.98 -7.11 -10.28
C SER A 666 -14.90 -7.51 -11.46
N GLN A 667 -16.06 -8.13 -11.17
CA GLN A 667 -17.00 -8.64 -12.18
C GLN A 667 -18.17 -7.68 -12.47
N GLY A 668 -18.75 -7.02 -11.46
CA GLY A 668 -19.92 -6.15 -11.69
C GLY A 668 -19.61 -4.74 -12.20
N GLN A 669 -18.37 -4.27 -12.11
CA GLN A 669 -17.95 -3.05 -12.82
C GLN A 669 -18.17 -3.19 -14.33
N ILE A 670 -17.93 -4.38 -14.89
CA ILE A 670 -18.11 -4.67 -16.32
C ILE A 670 -19.60 -4.74 -16.72
N LEU A 671 -20.46 -5.25 -15.83
CA LEU A 671 -21.88 -5.44 -16.12
C LEU A 671 -22.72 -4.17 -15.98
N GLN A 672 -22.34 -3.25 -15.08
CA GLN A 672 -23.10 -2.02 -14.85
C GLN A 672 -22.90 -0.98 -15.98
N GLU A 673 -21.73 -0.99 -16.62
CA GLU A 673 -21.40 -0.12 -17.76
C GLU A 673 -22.11 -0.55 -19.06
N LEU A 674 -22.47 -1.82 -19.20
CA LEU A 674 -23.26 -2.33 -20.33
C LEU A 674 -24.77 -2.08 -20.18
N VAL A 675 -25.28 -2.03 -18.94
CA VAL A 675 -26.73 -1.98 -18.66
C VAL A 675 -27.26 -0.56 -18.52
N ASN A 676 -26.46 0.39 -18.02
CA ASN A 676 -26.96 1.73 -17.72
C ASN A 676 -26.96 2.71 -18.90
N GLY A 677 -26.29 2.42 -20.03
CA GLY A 677 -26.24 3.34 -21.17
C GLY A 677 -25.63 4.73 -20.87
N ASP A 678 -25.04 4.94 -19.69
CA ASP A 678 -24.57 6.23 -19.16
C ASP A 678 -23.21 6.66 -19.73
N MET A 679 -22.86 6.23 -20.94
CA MET A 679 -21.72 6.79 -21.67
C MET A 679 -22.21 7.85 -22.67
N ASP A 680 -22.87 8.89 -22.16
CA ASP A 680 -22.86 10.21 -22.81
C ASP A 680 -21.86 11.09 -22.04
N LEU A 681 -20.60 11.00 -22.46
CA LEU A 681 -19.50 11.77 -21.89
C LEU A 681 -19.50 13.25 -22.34
N TRP A 682 -20.46 13.70 -23.17
CA TRP A 682 -20.36 15.00 -23.84
C TRP A 682 -21.63 15.84 -23.96
N GLY A 683 -22.80 15.39 -23.50
CA GLY A 683 -23.97 16.27 -23.41
C GLY A 683 -24.41 16.85 -24.76
N GLU A 684 -24.41 16.01 -25.80
CA GLU A 684 -25.10 16.37 -27.04
C GLU A 684 -26.54 15.84 -26.96
N LYS A 685 -27.48 16.76 -26.69
CA LYS A 685 -28.87 16.51 -27.08
C LYS A 685 -28.87 16.15 -28.57
N SER A 686 -29.35 14.96 -28.90
CA SER A 686 -29.76 14.63 -30.27
C SER A 686 -30.73 15.70 -30.78
N PRO A 687 -30.45 16.40 -31.89
CA PRO A 687 -31.53 17.00 -32.65
C PRO A 687 -32.30 15.88 -33.34
N GLN A 688 -33.63 15.99 -33.34
CA GLN A 688 -34.49 15.24 -34.26
C GLN A 688 -34.09 15.51 -35.72
#